data_AF-A0A1Q3AFP4-F1
#
_entry.id   AF-A0A1Q3AFP4-F1
#
_cell.length_a   1.000
_cell.length_b   1.000
_cell.length_c   1.000
_cell.angle_alpha   90.00
_cell.angle_beta   90.00
_cell.angle_gamma   90.00
#
_symmetry.space_group_name_H-M   'P 1'
#
loop_
_entity.id
_entity.type
_entity.pdbx_description
1 polymer ?
#
loop_
_entity_poly.entity_id
_entity_poly.type
_entity_poly.pdbx_seq_one_letter_code
_entity_poly.pdbx_strand_id
1 'polypeptide(L)'
;MIKNCLIYLCSSLCVLSLARAIGGFPTVVDCPATKLIREAKDEVCPEEQEYIHEKLVRLSPKFNAFFTSLRSVELDPKILEVLRENPPIMGLAISGGGYRSMLTASGFVKEMDKYGIFDCLSYISGLSGGSWVLMDLVSQDFNVSSLLTNWKLNDGLLKGVPDFDISHKDIVSGMDDYDEDDVILRRMVLEDDSRQFFDNFEKSLQLAAFLLDDEDEQKRVTKRGIGPLTKIMDFFLQKIDKQRGEEEEGEKKQLDDNKDSLFGSIQSLQQVIQFYIDLHLDVRPKKMEGFTVSFTDYLGKAFKKKLSDLNGQSSSFSQLMMDSTKFQKFEAPIPLFIANCRNDHLKNVIFEFNPFEFGSWESNLGLFVKMPYLGSTIEAGIPSRCINGFDDIGFITATSSSIFNNVLIYIWQLTAQSSRETMKAIKNIMSIFGLGNDKLDEKNFRPASLNNLDTDYAVYQPNPFYNYPNVNNELTQNDYLYLVDGGEDGENIPLRPLTIPQRNLDIIFVIDSSSDESNYPRGKKLRNVLHQLQNDKDDSHSYSIPEFDKIDQYPIALGCNQQHLPIILYHPNAPHSYGSNTSTFKITYNESEVNGMLQNGRDIFSLDSDGRHIDCVGCLIAKRRIEQMNAPSMPKICQQCFEDHCV
;
A
#
# COMPACT_ATOMS: atom_id res chain seq x y z
N MET A 1 -39.14 -26.72 -7.35
CA MET A 1 -38.08 -26.04 -8.15
C MET A 1 -38.29 -24.52 -8.29
N ILE A 2 -39.49 -24.01 -8.57
CA ILE A 2 -39.71 -22.56 -8.79
C ILE A 2 -39.55 -21.72 -7.51
N LYS A 3 -39.97 -22.22 -6.33
CA LYS A 3 -39.80 -21.52 -5.04
C LYS A 3 -38.33 -21.30 -4.63
N ASN A 4 -37.45 -22.28 -4.85
CA ASN A 4 -36.03 -22.13 -4.52
C ASN A 4 -35.33 -21.17 -5.48
N CYS A 5 -35.75 -21.09 -6.75
CA CYS A 5 -35.21 -20.15 -7.71
C CYS A 5 -35.60 -18.69 -7.37
N LEU A 6 -36.82 -18.45 -6.88
CA LEU A 6 -37.25 -17.13 -6.39
C LEU A 6 -36.51 -16.68 -5.13
N ILE A 7 -36.21 -17.59 -4.20
CA ILE A 7 -35.48 -17.26 -2.96
C ILE A 7 -34.02 -16.88 -3.28
N TYR A 8 -33.37 -17.59 -4.21
CA TYR A 8 -32.02 -17.24 -4.68
C TYR A 8 -31.97 -15.96 -5.52
N LEU A 9 -33.00 -15.69 -6.33
CA LEU A 9 -33.09 -14.40 -7.04
C LEU A 9 -33.30 -13.25 -6.05
N CYS A 10 -34.24 -13.37 -5.11
CA CYS A 10 -34.51 -12.35 -4.10
C CYS A 10 -33.32 -12.11 -3.17
N SER A 11 -32.55 -13.14 -2.77
CA SER A 11 -31.36 -12.94 -1.95
C SER A 11 -30.25 -12.24 -2.73
N SER A 12 -30.03 -12.58 -4.00
CA SER A 12 -29.04 -11.88 -4.83
C SER A 12 -29.43 -10.43 -5.12
N LEU A 13 -30.71 -10.16 -5.38
CA LEU A 13 -31.25 -8.81 -5.61
C LEU A 13 -31.23 -7.97 -4.32
N CYS A 14 -31.50 -8.58 -3.17
CA CYS A 14 -31.43 -7.90 -1.87
C CYS A 14 -29.98 -7.55 -1.51
N VAL A 15 -29.03 -8.46 -1.72
CA VAL A 15 -27.59 -8.21 -1.56
C VAL A 15 -27.10 -7.12 -2.52
N LEU A 16 -27.53 -7.13 -3.79
CA LEU A 16 -27.22 -6.04 -4.74
C LEU A 16 -27.84 -4.71 -4.34
N SER A 17 -29.05 -4.70 -3.77
CA SER A 17 -29.72 -3.48 -3.31
C SER A 17 -29.10 -2.90 -2.03
N LEU A 18 -28.72 -3.74 -1.07
CA LEU A 18 -27.96 -3.31 0.12
C LEU A 18 -26.52 -2.91 -0.27
N ALA A 19 -25.85 -3.66 -1.15
CA ALA A 19 -24.52 -3.33 -1.63
C ALA A 19 -24.48 -2.01 -2.40
N ARG A 20 -25.52 -1.70 -3.19
CA ARG A 20 -25.72 -0.38 -3.82
C ARG A 20 -25.95 0.74 -2.81
N ALA A 21 -26.54 0.44 -1.65
CA ALA A 21 -26.80 1.42 -0.59
C ALA A 21 -25.57 1.68 0.32
N ILE A 22 -24.56 0.80 0.31
CA ILE A 22 -23.39 0.84 1.22
C ILE A 22 -22.12 1.41 0.53
N GLY A 23 -22.20 1.88 -0.72
CA GLY A 23 -21.11 2.66 -1.35
C GLY A 23 -19.75 1.96 -1.44
N GLY A 24 -19.73 0.63 -1.58
CA GLY A 24 -18.50 -0.18 -1.49
C GLY A 24 -18.11 -0.94 -2.76
N PHE A 25 -18.80 -0.72 -3.88
CA PHE A 25 -18.59 -1.48 -5.12
C PHE A 25 -18.74 -0.61 -6.38
N PRO A 26 -18.09 -1.00 -7.49
CA PRO A 26 -18.25 -0.32 -8.78
C PRO A 26 -19.72 -0.29 -9.21
N THR A 27 -20.22 0.89 -9.59
CA THR A 27 -21.59 1.06 -10.09
C THR A 27 -21.64 1.97 -11.30
N VAL A 28 -22.56 1.67 -12.22
CA VAL A 28 -22.77 2.49 -13.43
C VAL A 28 -23.44 3.82 -13.05
N VAL A 29 -22.87 4.91 -13.54
CA VAL A 29 -23.38 6.28 -13.39
C VAL A 29 -23.43 6.99 -14.72
N ASP A 30 -24.14 8.12 -14.77
CA ASP A 30 -24.13 8.99 -15.95
C ASP A 30 -22.75 9.64 -16.12
N CYS A 31 -22.25 9.63 -17.37
CA CYS A 31 -21.00 10.29 -17.69
C CYS A 31 -21.13 11.82 -17.61
N PRO A 32 -20.16 12.53 -17.02
CA PRO A 32 -20.21 13.98 -16.97
C PRO A 32 -19.96 14.57 -18.37
N ALA A 33 -20.44 15.80 -18.58
CA ALA A 33 -20.19 16.54 -19.82
C ALA A 33 -18.74 17.03 -19.94
N THR A 34 -18.00 17.07 -18.84
CA THR A 34 -16.60 17.49 -18.78
C THR A 34 -15.66 16.38 -19.28
N LYS A 35 -14.50 16.76 -19.81
CA LYS A 35 -13.45 15.79 -20.16
C LYS A 35 -12.98 15.05 -18.91
N LEU A 36 -12.82 13.74 -19.02
CA LEU A 36 -12.33 12.90 -17.91
C LEU A 36 -10.81 12.74 -17.88
N ILE A 37 -10.14 12.94 -19.02
CA ILE A 37 -8.68 12.81 -19.13
C ILE A 37 -8.04 14.18 -19.30
N ARG A 38 -7.00 14.44 -18.52
CA ARG A 38 -6.14 15.62 -18.55
C ARG A 38 -4.74 15.22 -19.03
N GLU A 39 -4.15 16.04 -19.90
CA GLU A 39 -2.72 15.96 -20.23
C GLU A 39 -1.91 16.73 -19.18
N ALA A 40 -0.96 16.07 -18.52
CA ALA A 40 -0.12 16.65 -17.49
C ALA A 40 1.16 17.24 -18.09
N LYS A 41 1.05 18.48 -18.61
CA LYS A 41 2.17 19.19 -19.24
C LYS A 41 2.86 20.15 -18.29
N ASP A 42 2.12 21.13 -17.80
CA ASP A 42 2.69 22.29 -17.12
C ASP A 42 1.84 22.79 -15.94
N GLU A 43 0.78 22.06 -15.58
CA GLU A 43 -0.10 22.38 -14.46
C GLU A 43 -0.60 21.13 -13.72
N VAL A 44 -0.87 21.29 -12.42
CA VAL A 44 -1.69 20.34 -11.64
C VAL A 44 -3.15 20.48 -12.03
N CYS A 45 -4.02 19.53 -11.65
CA CYS A 45 -5.45 19.71 -11.93
C CYS A 45 -6.04 20.92 -11.17
N PRO A 46 -7.11 21.56 -11.71
CA PRO A 46 -7.73 22.72 -11.08
C PRO A 46 -8.18 22.47 -9.63
N GLU A 47 -8.65 21.27 -9.31
CA GLU A 47 -9.09 20.91 -7.97
C GLU A 47 -7.93 20.85 -6.97
N GLU A 48 -6.77 20.32 -7.40
CA GLU A 48 -5.55 20.34 -6.58
C GLU A 48 -5.06 21.78 -6.37
N GLN A 49 -5.08 22.61 -7.42
CA GLN A 49 -4.68 24.02 -7.34
C GLN A 49 -5.56 24.81 -6.37
N GLU A 50 -6.88 24.65 -6.45
CA GLU A 50 -7.86 25.28 -5.56
C GLU A 50 -7.66 24.81 -4.12
N TYR A 51 -7.49 23.50 -3.91
CA TYR A 51 -7.27 22.93 -2.57
C TYR A 51 -6.05 23.52 -1.88
N ILE A 52 -4.91 23.57 -2.60
CA ILE A 52 -3.66 24.09 -2.06
C ILE A 52 -3.78 25.59 -1.78
N HIS A 53 -4.42 26.35 -2.67
CA HIS A 53 -4.65 27.77 -2.46
C HIS A 53 -5.43 28.02 -1.16
N GLU A 54 -6.59 27.37 -1.00
CA GLU A 54 -7.44 27.52 0.18
C GLU A 54 -6.75 27.03 1.45
N LYS A 55 -5.96 25.96 1.36
CA LYS A 55 -5.16 25.47 2.48
C LYS A 55 -4.16 26.51 2.95
N LEU A 56 -3.35 27.07 2.04
CA LEU A 56 -2.31 28.06 2.38
C LEU A 56 -2.91 29.28 3.09
N VAL A 57 -4.09 29.76 2.66
CA VAL A 57 -4.83 30.86 3.33
C VAL A 57 -5.15 30.54 4.79
N ARG A 58 -5.37 29.26 5.14
CA ARG A 58 -5.72 28.79 6.49
C ARG A 58 -4.51 28.40 7.35
N LEU A 59 -3.30 28.30 6.77
CA LEU A 59 -2.09 27.90 7.49
C LEU A 59 -1.43 29.03 8.29
N SER A 60 -1.69 30.29 7.95
CA SER A 60 -1.09 31.47 8.61
C SER A 60 -1.12 31.42 10.16
N PRO A 61 -2.25 31.14 10.84
CA PRO A 61 -2.25 31.04 12.31
C PRO A 61 -1.46 29.83 12.84
N LYS A 62 -1.44 28.71 12.09
CA LYS A 62 -0.73 27.48 12.49
C LYS A 62 0.79 27.67 12.43
N PHE A 63 1.30 28.28 11.35
CA PHE A 63 2.72 28.63 11.26
C PHE A 63 3.13 29.61 12.36
N ASN A 64 2.31 30.63 12.63
CA ASN A 64 2.62 31.57 13.71
C ASN A 64 2.70 30.86 15.08
N ALA A 65 1.79 29.92 15.36
CA ALA A 65 1.85 29.12 16.58
C ALA A 65 3.12 28.24 16.65
N PHE A 66 3.45 27.55 15.55
CA PHE A 66 4.65 26.73 15.46
C PHE A 66 5.93 27.54 15.70
N PHE A 67 6.15 28.64 14.97
CA PHE A 67 7.35 29.46 15.12
C PHE A 67 7.45 30.14 16.49
N THR A 68 6.31 30.48 17.11
CA THR A 68 6.29 31.02 18.48
C THR A 68 6.62 29.95 19.54
N SER A 69 6.43 28.67 19.23
CA SER A 69 6.74 27.55 20.13
C SER A 69 8.22 27.15 20.15
N LEU A 70 9.01 27.61 19.16
CA LEU A 70 10.44 27.38 19.09
C LEU A 70 11.16 28.06 20.26
N ARG A 71 12.19 27.40 20.81
CA ARG A 71 12.83 27.84 22.06
C ARG A 71 13.90 28.88 21.83
N SER A 72 14.71 28.68 20.79
CA SER A 72 15.94 29.44 20.57
C SER A 72 15.94 30.20 19.24
N VAL A 73 14.87 30.06 18.44
CA VAL A 73 14.72 30.73 17.15
C VAL A 73 13.87 31.98 17.31
N GLU A 74 14.53 33.13 17.40
CA GLU A 74 13.87 34.43 17.29
C GLU A 74 13.93 34.89 15.83
N LEU A 75 12.83 34.70 15.09
CA LEU A 75 12.71 35.20 13.73
C LEU A 75 12.42 36.71 13.74
N ASP A 76 13.05 37.44 12.80
CA ASP A 76 12.75 38.84 12.56
C ASP A 76 11.22 39.01 12.30
N PRO A 77 10.54 40.02 12.88
CA PRO A 77 9.12 40.26 12.63
C PRO A 77 8.75 40.32 11.14
N LYS A 78 9.65 40.82 10.28
CA LYS A 78 9.48 40.84 8.84
C LYS A 78 9.52 39.44 8.21
N ILE A 79 10.34 38.53 8.75
CA ILE A 79 10.35 37.12 8.36
C ILE A 79 9.03 36.45 8.76
N LEU A 80 8.54 36.71 9.98
CA LEU A 80 7.26 36.18 10.44
C LEU A 80 6.08 36.70 9.61
N GLU A 81 6.12 37.96 9.17
CA GLU A 81 5.15 38.53 8.24
C GLU A 81 5.18 37.82 6.89
N VAL A 82 6.38 37.62 6.32
CA VAL A 82 6.58 36.85 5.08
C VAL A 82 6.01 35.44 5.17
N LEU A 83 6.32 34.70 6.24
CA LEU A 83 5.83 33.33 6.44
C LEU A 83 4.31 33.28 6.67
N ARG A 84 3.71 34.39 7.12
CA ARG A 84 2.26 34.51 7.30
C ARG A 84 1.55 34.78 5.98
N GLU A 85 2.09 35.68 5.16
CA GLU A 85 1.52 36.06 3.86
C GLU A 85 1.74 35.01 2.78
N ASN A 86 2.88 34.32 2.84
CA ASN A 86 3.28 33.30 1.88
C ASN A 86 3.86 32.07 2.61
N PRO A 87 2.99 31.25 3.22
CA PRO A 87 3.44 30.08 3.98
C PRO A 87 4.13 29.04 3.08
N PRO A 88 5.13 28.31 3.60
CA PRO A 88 5.82 27.29 2.83
C PRO A 88 4.92 26.10 2.51
N ILE A 89 5.04 25.58 1.28
CA ILE A 89 4.37 24.35 0.83
C ILE A 89 5.25 23.18 1.25
N MET A 90 4.71 22.31 2.11
CA MET A 90 5.46 21.22 2.73
C MET A 90 4.92 19.85 2.31
N GLY A 91 5.83 18.91 2.08
CA GLY A 91 5.51 17.51 1.79
C GLY A 91 6.07 16.55 2.83
N LEU A 92 5.46 15.36 2.95
CA LEU A 92 6.02 14.23 3.68
C LEU A 92 6.04 12.99 2.76
N ALA A 93 7.18 12.31 2.67
CA ALA A 93 7.34 11.04 1.97
C ALA A 93 7.57 9.91 2.97
N ILE A 94 6.75 8.86 2.89
CA ILE A 94 6.85 7.67 3.73
C ILE A 94 7.25 6.48 2.84
N SER A 95 8.41 5.88 3.10
CA SER A 95 8.94 4.79 2.28
C SER A 95 8.12 3.50 2.41
N GLY A 96 8.40 2.53 1.54
CA GLY A 96 7.96 1.15 1.71
C GLY A 96 8.68 0.41 2.84
N GLY A 97 8.22 -0.80 3.15
CA GLY A 97 8.78 -1.64 4.22
C GLY A 97 7.77 -2.39 5.09
N GLY A 98 6.56 -2.65 4.58
CA GLY A 98 5.51 -3.36 5.32
C GLY A 98 5.19 -2.73 6.68
N TYR A 99 4.92 -3.57 7.70
CA TYR A 99 4.61 -3.09 9.04
C TYR A 99 5.75 -2.31 9.70
N ARG A 100 7.01 -2.61 9.36
CA ARG A 100 8.16 -1.83 9.87
C ARG A 100 7.98 -0.35 9.53
N SER A 101 7.79 -0.07 8.24
CA SER A 101 7.56 1.31 7.78
C SER A 101 6.30 1.89 8.40
N MET A 102 5.18 1.16 8.38
CA MET A 102 3.91 1.66 8.91
C MET A 102 4.00 2.05 10.40
N LEU A 103 4.61 1.22 11.24
CA LEU A 103 4.71 1.45 12.69
C LEU A 103 5.67 2.59 13.00
N THR A 104 6.87 2.58 12.41
CA THR A 104 7.86 3.64 12.63
C THR A 104 7.35 4.99 12.12
N ALA A 105 6.79 5.03 10.91
CA ALA A 105 6.23 6.27 10.34
C ALA A 105 5.01 6.78 11.12
N SER A 106 4.18 5.90 11.68
CA SER A 106 3.07 6.32 12.55
C SER A 106 3.57 7.01 13.82
N GLY A 107 4.66 6.52 14.42
CA GLY A 107 5.33 7.20 15.54
C GLY A 107 5.86 8.57 15.15
N PHE A 108 6.55 8.64 14.00
CA PHE A 108 7.09 9.87 13.43
C PHE A 108 5.99 10.92 13.18
N VAL A 109 4.89 10.52 12.53
CA VAL A 109 3.73 11.39 12.27
C VAL A 109 3.08 11.86 13.57
N LYS A 110 2.94 10.99 14.58
CA LYS A 110 2.39 11.36 15.89
C LYS A 110 3.25 12.38 16.64
N GLU A 111 4.57 12.33 16.48
CA GLU A 111 5.46 13.33 17.09
C GLU A 111 5.48 14.63 16.28
N MET A 112 5.49 14.54 14.95
CA MET A 112 5.35 15.70 14.05
C MET A 112 4.06 16.49 14.33
N ASP A 113 2.95 15.81 14.59
CA ASP A 113 1.66 16.42 14.95
C ASP A 113 1.68 17.12 16.31
N LYS A 114 2.41 16.58 17.30
CA LYS A 114 2.60 17.23 18.61
C LYS A 114 3.32 18.58 18.50
N TYR A 115 4.18 18.76 17.50
CA TYR A 115 4.79 20.05 17.17
C TYR A 115 3.93 20.92 16.23
N GLY A 116 2.75 20.45 15.82
CA GLY A 116 1.84 21.16 14.91
C GLY A 116 2.28 21.18 13.44
N ILE A 117 3.34 20.44 13.08
CA ILE A 117 3.89 20.44 11.72
C ILE A 117 3.03 19.61 10.77
N PHE A 118 2.44 18.50 11.23
CA PHE A 118 1.58 17.64 10.40
C PHE A 118 0.41 18.42 9.78
N ASP A 119 -0.24 19.23 10.61
CA ASP A 119 -1.34 20.12 10.23
C ASP A 119 -0.97 21.16 9.16
N CYS A 120 0.34 21.43 9.00
CA CYS A 120 0.89 22.37 8.03
C CYS A 120 1.36 21.67 6.73
N LEU A 121 1.37 20.33 6.68
CA LEU A 121 1.71 19.59 5.46
C LEU A 121 0.66 19.82 4.38
N SER A 122 1.12 20.17 3.18
CA SER A 122 0.29 20.31 1.97
C SER A 122 0.11 18.97 1.26
N TYR A 123 1.14 18.14 1.24
CA TYR A 123 1.15 16.83 0.60
C TYR A 123 1.71 15.76 1.53
N ILE A 124 1.21 14.54 1.37
CA ILE A 124 1.78 13.35 1.99
C ILE A 124 1.78 12.21 0.96
N SER A 125 2.92 11.59 0.74
CA SER A 125 3.08 10.49 -0.21
C SER A 125 3.53 9.22 0.48
N GLY A 126 3.05 8.09 -0.02
CA GLY A 126 3.31 6.79 0.57
C GLY A 126 3.29 5.69 -0.48
N LEU A 127 4.22 4.76 -0.35
CA LEU A 127 4.24 3.52 -1.13
C LEU A 127 4.39 2.31 -0.21
N SER A 128 3.86 1.16 -0.61
CA SER A 128 3.94 -0.09 0.15
C SER A 128 3.53 0.11 1.63
N GLY A 129 4.35 -0.25 2.61
CA GLY A 129 4.09 0.02 4.03
C GLY A 129 3.74 1.48 4.38
N GLY A 130 4.27 2.47 3.64
CA GLY A 130 3.89 3.88 3.79
C GLY A 130 2.47 4.19 3.31
N SER A 131 1.98 3.45 2.31
CA SER A 131 0.59 3.54 1.84
C SER A 131 -0.40 3.05 2.91
N TRP A 132 0.02 2.17 3.82
CA TRP A 132 -0.83 1.68 4.91
C TRP A 132 -1.11 2.79 5.94
N VAL A 133 -0.12 3.66 6.18
CA VAL A 133 -0.29 4.87 6.99
C VAL A 133 -1.28 5.82 6.33
N LEU A 134 -1.21 6.00 5.00
CA LEU A 134 -2.15 6.85 4.28
C LEU A 134 -3.58 6.31 4.34
N MET A 135 -3.75 4.99 4.14
CA MET A 135 -5.07 4.34 4.26
C MET A 135 -5.66 4.56 5.66
N ASP A 136 -4.84 4.45 6.71
CA ASP A 136 -5.26 4.68 8.09
C ASP A 136 -5.63 6.15 8.33
N LEU A 137 -4.82 7.10 7.87
CA LEU A 137 -5.13 8.53 7.96
C LEU A 137 -6.44 8.87 7.26
N VAL A 138 -6.64 8.42 6.01
CA VAL A 138 -7.86 8.67 5.23
C VAL A 138 -9.07 8.10 5.94
N SER A 139 -8.96 6.86 6.43
CA SER A 139 -10.03 6.16 7.12
C SER A 139 -10.40 6.77 8.47
N GLN A 140 -9.51 7.57 9.06
CA GLN A 140 -9.69 8.21 10.35
C GLN A 140 -9.87 9.72 10.25
N ASP A 141 -10.31 10.22 9.08
CA ASP A 141 -10.52 11.66 8.82
C ASP A 141 -9.29 12.50 9.20
N PHE A 142 -8.09 11.98 8.89
CA PHE A 142 -6.78 12.55 9.20
C PHE A 142 -6.59 12.87 10.69
N ASN A 143 -7.21 12.10 11.57
CA ASN A 143 -6.96 12.18 13.01
C ASN A 143 -5.71 11.38 13.41
N VAL A 144 -4.59 12.09 13.53
CA VAL A 144 -3.28 11.51 13.89
C VAL A 144 -3.30 10.77 15.23
N SER A 145 -4.07 11.27 16.22
CA SER A 145 -4.11 10.65 17.54
C SER A 145 -4.64 9.21 17.50
N SER A 146 -5.52 8.92 16.54
CA SER A 146 -6.20 7.64 16.36
C SER A 146 -5.46 6.67 15.44
N LEU A 147 -4.33 7.08 14.82
CA LEU A 147 -3.48 6.18 14.04
C LEU A 147 -3.19 4.89 14.82
N LEU A 148 -3.37 3.76 14.13
CA LEU A 148 -3.21 2.38 14.60
C LEU A 148 -4.22 1.88 15.63
N THR A 149 -5.14 2.71 16.13
CA THR A 149 -6.11 2.30 17.17
C THR A 149 -6.99 1.14 16.72
N ASN A 150 -7.33 1.08 15.43
CA ASN A 150 -8.23 0.07 14.89
C ASN A 150 -7.52 -1.14 14.27
N TRP A 151 -6.18 -1.21 14.31
CA TRP A 151 -5.43 -2.27 13.66
C TRP A 151 -5.28 -3.52 14.53
N LYS A 152 -5.66 -4.69 13.97
CA LYS A 152 -5.43 -6.00 14.61
C LYS A 152 -4.08 -6.60 14.18
N LEU A 153 -3.02 -6.09 14.80
CA LEU A 153 -1.62 -6.40 14.45
C LEU A 153 -1.09 -7.72 15.01
N ASN A 154 -1.76 -8.28 16.02
CA ASN A 154 -1.43 -9.59 16.60
C ASN A 154 -1.93 -10.77 15.77
N ASP A 155 -2.81 -10.52 14.80
CA ASP A 155 -3.29 -11.51 13.85
C ASP A 155 -2.50 -11.36 12.52
N GLY A 156 -2.19 -12.45 11.82
CA GLY A 156 -1.54 -12.40 10.50
C GLY A 156 -2.40 -11.70 9.44
N LEU A 157 -1.77 -11.01 8.48
CA LEU A 157 -2.45 -10.28 7.39
C LEU A 157 -3.38 -11.17 6.56
N LEU A 158 -2.91 -12.38 6.23
CA LEU A 158 -3.69 -13.45 5.62
C LEU A 158 -3.73 -14.63 6.60
N LYS A 159 -4.93 -15.07 6.99
CA LYS A 159 -5.04 -16.18 7.93
C LYS A 159 -4.40 -17.46 7.36
N GLY A 160 -3.57 -18.11 8.18
CA GLY A 160 -2.87 -19.33 7.81
C GLY A 160 -1.57 -19.12 7.02
N VAL A 161 -1.17 -17.87 6.75
CA VAL A 161 0.17 -17.56 6.21
C VAL A 161 1.11 -17.27 7.38
N PRO A 162 2.20 -18.03 7.58
CA PRO A 162 3.16 -17.78 8.66
C PRO A 162 3.97 -16.50 8.40
N ASP A 163 4.63 -15.99 9.44
CA ASP A 163 5.71 -15.01 9.25
C ASP A 163 6.90 -15.69 8.55
N PHE A 164 7.51 -14.99 7.59
CA PHE A 164 8.71 -15.46 6.89
C PHE A 164 9.70 -14.31 6.75
N ASP A 165 10.99 -14.63 6.71
CA ASP A 165 12.05 -13.67 6.40
C ASP A 165 12.59 -13.97 5.01
N ILE A 166 12.14 -13.22 4.01
CA ILE A 166 12.72 -13.26 2.66
C ILE A 166 13.71 -12.10 2.57
N SER A 167 14.94 -12.39 2.15
CA SER A 167 15.93 -11.35 1.95
C SER A 167 15.48 -10.43 0.81
N HIS A 168 15.57 -9.11 0.99
CA HIS A 168 15.16 -8.12 -0.02
C HIS A 168 15.87 -8.31 -1.37
N LYS A 169 17.07 -8.91 -1.38
CA LYS A 169 17.82 -9.22 -2.60
C LYS A 169 17.10 -10.24 -3.49
N ASP A 170 16.34 -11.16 -2.90
CA ASP A 170 15.64 -12.24 -3.62
C ASP A 170 14.33 -11.77 -4.29
N ILE A 171 13.92 -10.53 -4.05
CA ILE A 171 12.69 -9.94 -4.58
C ILE A 171 12.99 -8.83 -5.58
N VAL A 172 14.07 -8.08 -5.35
CA VAL A 172 14.62 -7.13 -6.33
C VAL A 172 15.21 -7.90 -7.53
N SER A 173 15.58 -9.18 -7.39
CA SER A 173 16.17 -10.03 -8.44
C SER A 173 15.19 -10.59 -9.48
N GLY A 174 13.94 -10.14 -9.53
CA GLY A 174 13.18 -10.20 -10.80
C GLY A 174 13.81 -9.34 -11.92
N MET A 175 14.94 -8.67 -11.64
CA MET A 175 15.62 -7.70 -12.49
C MET A 175 16.83 -8.23 -13.29
N ASP A 176 17.31 -9.46 -13.05
CA ASP A 176 18.33 -10.09 -13.90
C ASP A 176 17.73 -11.34 -14.56
N ASP A 177 18.00 -11.50 -15.86
CA ASP A 177 17.63 -12.69 -16.62
C ASP A 177 17.98 -13.95 -15.82
N TYR A 178 17.06 -14.92 -15.81
CA TYR A 178 17.23 -16.22 -15.17
C TYR A 178 18.56 -16.88 -15.58
N ASP A 179 19.61 -16.71 -14.79
CA ASP A 179 20.82 -17.53 -14.90
C ASP A 179 20.53 -18.87 -14.21
N GLU A 180 20.67 -19.96 -14.98
CA GLU A 180 20.29 -21.34 -14.62
C GLU A 180 21.05 -21.89 -13.40
N ASP A 181 22.09 -21.22 -12.92
CA ASP A 181 22.97 -21.71 -11.85
C ASP A 181 22.57 -21.29 -10.42
N ASP A 182 21.60 -20.39 -10.23
CA ASP A 182 21.22 -19.90 -8.88
C ASP A 182 20.21 -20.79 -8.11
N VAL A 183 19.83 -21.92 -8.70
CA VAL A 183 18.91 -22.92 -8.09
C VAL A 183 19.52 -23.60 -6.85
N ILE A 184 20.84 -23.49 -6.64
CA ILE A 184 21.56 -24.28 -5.62
C ILE A 184 21.71 -23.56 -4.26
N LEU A 185 21.44 -22.24 -4.16
CA LEU A 185 21.51 -21.52 -2.87
C LEU A 185 20.22 -21.56 -2.03
N ARG A 186 19.20 -22.30 -2.47
CA ARG A 186 17.94 -22.57 -1.71
C ARG A 186 18.09 -23.59 -0.58
N ARG A 187 19.07 -23.37 0.29
CA ARG A 187 19.22 -24.23 1.47
C ARG A 187 19.67 -23.40 2.67
N MET A 188 18.77 -22.65 3.29
CA MET A 188 18.98 -22.26 4.68
C MET A 188 17.68 -21.96 5.46
N VAL A 189 17.45 -22.86 6.42
CA VAL A 189 16.94 -22.70 7.79
C VAL A 189 15.54 -22.08 7.98
N LEU A 190 14.53 -22.96 7.88
CA LEU A 190 13.28 -22.83 8.63
C LEU A 190 13.56 -23.04 10.13
N GLU A 191 13.12 -22.11 10.98
CA GLU A 191 12.99 -22.30 12.44
C GLU A 191 11.95 -23.41 12.74
N ASP A 192 12.15 -24.17 13.83
CA ASP A 192 11.37 -25.38 14.15
C ASP A 192 9.85 -25.17 14.23
N ASP A 193 9.37 -23.99 14.66
CA ASP A 193 7.93 -23.69 14.77
C ASP A 193 7.22 -23.65 13.42
N SER A 194 7.91 -23.18 12.36
CA SER A 194 7.35 -23.13 11.01
C SER A 194 7.14 -24.53 10.43
N ARG A 195 8.05 -25.47 10.70
CA ARG A 195 7.93 -26.88 10.26
C ARG A 195 6.76 -27.58 10.91
N GLN A 196 6.57 -27.38 12.21
CA GLN A 196 5.47 -28.01 12.94
C GLN A 196 4.09 -27.50 12.47
N PHE A 197 4.00 -26.22 12.10
CA PHE A 197 2.81 -25.67 11.45
C PHE A 197 2.58 -26.27 10.06
N PHE A 198 3.61 -26.34 9.20
CA PHE A 198 3.49 -26.93 7.87
C PHE A 198 3.11 -28.41 7.91
N ASP A 199 3.66 -29.19 8.85
CA ASP A 199 3.30 -30.59 9.06
C ASP A 199 1.82 -30.75 9.48
N ASN A 200 1.31 -29.84 10.31
CA ASN A 200 -0.09 -29.84 10.75
C ASN A 200 -1.03 -29.37 9.63
N PHE A 201 -0.64 -28.33 8.89
CA PHE A 201 -1.37 -27.82 7.73
C PHE A 201 -1.42 -28.86 6.60
N GLU A 202 -0.32 -29.57 6.33
CA GLU A 202 -0.24 -30.65 5.36
C GLU A 202 -1.15 -31.82 5.75
N LYS A 203 -1.16 -32.24 7.03
CA LYS A 203 -2.11 -33.26 7.53
C LYS A 203 -3.57 -32.83 7.35
N SER A 204 -3.88 -31.56 7.59
CA SER A 204 -5.23 -31.01 7.37
C SER A 204 -5.61 -30.94 5.89
N LEU A 205 -4.66 -30.62 5.00
CA LEU A 205 -4.83 -30.56 3.55
C LEU A 205 -4.95 -31.95 2.92
N GLN A 206 -4.16 -32.93 3.35
CA GLN A 206 -4.28 -34.33 2.92
C GLN A 206 -5.67 -34.88 3.26
N LEU A 207 -6.23 -34.52 4.41
CA LEU A 207 -7.59 -34.89 4.80
C LEU A 207 -8.65 -34.25 3.90
N ALA A 208 -8.45 -33.00 3.47
CA ALA A 208 -9.34 -32.30 2.54
C ALA A 208 -9.19 -32.79 1.09
N ALA A 209 -7.99 -33.20 0.69
CA ALA A 209 -7.67 -33.67 -0.65
C ALA A 209 -8.17 -35.10 -0.92
N PHE A 210 -8.22 -35.95 0.09
CA PHE A 210 -8.84 -37.29 0.03
C PHE A 210 -10.31 -37.24 -0.44
N LEU A 211 -11.00 -36.11 -0.22
CA LEU A 211 -12.41 -35.90 -0.60
C LEU A 211 -12.60 -35.41 -2.05
N LEU A 212 -11.53 -35.02 -2.73
CA LEU A 212 -11.56 -34.60 -4.14
C LEU A 212 -11.27 -35.76 -5.11
N ASP A 213 -11.23 -36.99 -4.60
CA ASP A 213 -10.92 -38.21 -5.36
C ASP A 213 -12.11 -39.18 -5.53
N ASP A 214 -13.32 -38.80 -5.08
CA ASP A 214 -14.52 -39.50 -5.54
C ASP A 214 -14.95 -38.93 -6.90
N GLU A 215 -14.39 -39.55 -7.95
CA GLU A 215 -14.87 -39.45 -9.33
C GLU A 215 -16.30 -40.00 -9.43
N ASP A 216 -17.27 -39.12 -9.71
CA ASP A 216 -18.24 -39.28 -10.80
C ASP A 216 -19.29 -38.15 -10.75
N GLU A 217 -19.09 -37.11 -11.57
CA GLU A 217 -20.15 -36.50 -12.42
C GLU A 217 -19.57 -35.36 -13.26
N GLN A 218 -18.86 -35.73 -14.33
CA GLN A 218 -18.75 -34.87 -15.50
C GLN A 218 -20.14 -34.73 -16.15
N LYS A 219 -20.90 -33.70 -15.77
CA LYS A 219 -21.86 -32.94 -16.63
C LYS A 219 -22.73 -32.03 -15.78
N ARG A 220 -22.19 -30.86 -15.40
CA ARG A 220 -22.89 -29.55 -15.30
C ARG A 220 -21.93 -28.52 -14.71
N VAL A 221 -20.94 -28.12 -15.50
CA VAL A 221 -20.15 -26.91 -15.22
C VAL A 221 -21.04 -25.71 -15.57
N THR A 222 -21.88 -25.31 -14.63
CA THR A 222 -22.56 -24.02 -14.67
C THR A 222 -21.87 -23.07 -13.69
N LYS A 223 -21.32 -21.98 -14.22
CA LYS A 223 -20.96 -20.72 -13.54
C LYS A 223 -20.40 -20.86 -12.10
N ARG A 224 -19.06 -20.86 -12.04
CA ARG A 224 -18.19 -20.77 -10.84
C ARG A 224 -18.87 -20.11 -9.63
N GLY A 225 -19.04 -20.89 -8.56
CA GLY A 225 -19.51 -20.47 -7.25
C GLY A 225 -18.81 -21.31 -6.18
N ILE A 226 -18.86 -20.83 -4.94
CA ILE A 226 -18.20 -21.25 -3.68
C ILE A 226 -18.28 -22.76 -3.36
N GLY A 227 -18.95 -23.56 -4.21
CA GLY A 227 -19.23 -24.99 -4.11
C GLY A 227 -18.10 -25.85 -3.54
N PRO A 228 -16.85 -25.76 -4.01
CA PRO A 228 -15.75 -26.54 -3.43
C PRO A 228 -15.47 -26.22 -1.95
N LEU A 229 -15.44 -24.94 -1.57
CA LEU A 229 -15.17 -24.50 -0.19
C LEU A 229 -16.35 -24.81 0.74
N THR A 230 -17.58 -24.62 0.28
CA THR A 230 -18.78 -24.99 1.06
C THR A 230 -18.87 -26.49 1.30
N LYS A 231 -18.49 -27.33 0.34
CA LYS A 231 -18.44 -28.79 0.52
C LYS A 231 -17.41 -29.21 1.58
N ILE A 232 -16.25 -28.55 1.59
CA ILE A 232 -15.22 -28.78 2.61
C ILE A 232 -15.76 -28.37 3.99
N MET A 233 -16.39 -27.19 4.09
CA MET A 233 -16.97 -26.69 5.34
C MET A 233 -18.10 -27.60 5.88
N ASP A 234 -19.03 -28.02 5.02
CA ASP A 234 -20.15 -28.90 5.38
C ASP A 234 -19.68 -30.26 5.92
N PHE A 235 -18.60 -30.81 5.36
CA PHE A 235 -18.01 -32.06 5.84
C PHE A 235 -17.39 -31.91 7.24
N PHE A 236 -16.62 -30.84 7.48
CA PHE A 236 -16.06 -30.58 8.81
C PHE A 236 -17.14 -30.33 9.86
N LEU A 237 -18.23 -29.65 9.49
CA LEU A 237 -19.40 -29.46 10.37
C LEU A 237 -20.08 -30.79 10.71
N GLN A 238 -20.30 -31.68 9.72
CA GLN A 238 -20.87 -33.01 9.97
C GLN A 238 -19.98 -33.89 10.87
N LYS A 239 -18.66 -33.74 10.80
CA LYS A 239 -17.74 -34.50 11.64
C LYS A 239 -17.73 -34.00 13.09
N ILE A 240 -17.81 -32.68 13.29
CA ILE A 240 -17.99 -32.07 14.61
C ILE A 240 -19.33 -32.50 15.22
N ASP A 241 -20.43 -32.47 14.45
CA ASP A 241 -21.74 -32.89 14.93
C ASP A 241 -21.80 -34.39 15.28
N LYS A 242 -21.11 -35.25 14.50
CA LYS A 242 -20.99 -36.68 14.83
C LYS A 242 -20.20 -36.91 16.12
N GLN A 243 -19.09 -36.21 16.32
CA GLN A 243 -18.28 -36.39 17.52
C GLN A 243 -18.94 -35.78 18.77
N ARG A 244 -19.75 -34.74 18.61
CA ARG A 244 -20.57 -34.17 19.70
C ARG A 244 -21.79 -35.02 20.03
N GLY A 245 -22.30 -35.80 19.07
CA GLY A 245 -23.37 -36.78 19.26
C GLY A 245 -22.92 -38.11 19.91
N GLU A 246 -21.61 -38.40 19.91
CA GLU A 246 -21.03 -39.58 20.58
C GLU A 246 -20.70 -39.34 22.07
N GLU A 247 -20.88 -38.11 22.59
CA GLU A 247 -20.64 -37.76 24.01
C GLU A 247 -21.79 -38.15 24.97
N GLU A 248 -22.96 -38.60 24.47
CA GLU A 248 -24.10 -38.96 25.33
C GLU A 248 -24.18 -40.45 25.72
N GLU A 249 -23.32 -41.34 25.22
CA GLU A 249 -23.29 -42.75 25.65
C GLU A 249 -21.86 -43.27 25.92
N GLY A 250 -21.41 -43.09 27.16
CA GLY A 250 -20.68 -44.14 27.88
C GLY A 250 -19.15 -44.11 27.92
N GLU A 251 -18.66 -44.15 29.16
CA GLU A 251 -17.32 -44.58 29.64
C GLU A 251 -16.09 -43.66 29.44
N LYS A 252 -15.78 -42.93 30.53
CA LYS A 252 -14.47 -42.36 30.85
C LYS A 252 -13.35 -43.42 30.72
N LYS A 253 -12.52 -43.29 29.69
CA LYS A 253 -11.16 -43.84 29.66
C LYS A 253 -10.17 -42.78 29.18
N GLN A 254 -9.09 -42.65 29.93
CA GLN A 254 -7.94 -41.79 29.64
C GLN A 254 -7.34 -42.08 28.26
N LEU A 255 -7.49 -41.13 27.34
CA LEU A 255 -6.84 -40.89 26.03
C LEU A 255 -7.65 -39.69 25.45
N ASP A 256 -7.13 -38.48 25.24
CA ASP A 256 -6.12 -38.16 24.24
C ASP A 256 -5.81 -36.63 24.26
N ASP A 257 -4.59 -36.22 24.64
CA ASP A 257 -4.07 -34.87 24.30
C ASP A 257 -4.03 -34.67 22.75
N ASN A 258 -4.02 -35.77 22.00
CA ASN A 258 -4.06 -35.78 20.53
C ASN A 258 -5.46 -35.54 19.93
N LYS A 259 -6.55 -35.77 20.67
CA LYS A 259 -7.90 -35.45 20.17
C LYS A 259 -8.16 -33.97 20.33
N ASP A 260 -7.79 -33.38 21.47
CA ASP A 260 -7.90 -31.94 21.69
C ASP A 260 -7.02 -31.14 20.70
N SER A 261 -5.83 -31.64 20.33
CA SER A 261 -5.01 -31.04 19.28
C SER A 261 -5.59 -31.20 17.88
N LEU A 262 -6.27 -32.32 17.59
CA LEU A 262 -6.98 -32.54 16.33
C LEU A 262 -8.25 -31.67 16.22
N PHE A 263 -9.01 -31.52 17.30
CA PHE A 263 -10.16 -30.62 17.34
C PHE A 263 -9.74 -29.15 17.23
N GLY A 264 -8.68 -28.76 17.93
CA GLY A 264 -8.08 -27.43 17.81
C GLY A 264 -7.59 -27.13 16.39
N SER A 265 -6.98 -28.10 15.71
CA SER A 265 -6.53 -27.95 14.31
C SER A 265 -7.69 -27.94 13.30
N ILE A 266 -8.80 -28.62 13.58
CA ILE A 266 -10.02 -28.52 12.76
C ILE A 266 -10.69 -27.16 12.93
N GLN A 267 -10.80 -26.65 14.17
CA GLN A 267 -11.36 -25.32 14.42
C GLN A 267 -10.51 -24.20 13.81
N SER A 268 -9.17 -24.31 13.88
CA SER A 268 -8.29 -23.34 13.23
C SER A 268 -8.43 -23.38 11.71
N LEU A 269 -8.52 -24.57 11.10
CA LEU A 269 -8.78 -24.73 9.67
C LEU A 269 -10.13 -24.13 9.25
N GLN A 270 -11.19 -24.32 10.05
CA GLN A 270 -12.50 -23.71 9.80
C GLN A 270 -12.41 -22.18 9.79
N GLN A 271 -11.69 -21.58 10.73
CA GLN A 271 -11.50 -20.13 10.77
C GLN A 271 -10.71 -19.60 9.58
N VAL A 272 -9.72 -20.35 9.09
CA VAL A 272 -8.95 -20.03 7.89
C VAL A 272 -9.83 -20.11 6.64
N ILE A 273 -10.58 -21.21 6.47
CA ILE A 273 -11.50 -21.39 5.34
C ILE A 273 -12.56 -20.29 5.34
N GLN A 274 -13.17 -20.01 6.49
CA GLN A 274 -14.19 -18.97 6.61
C GLN A 274 -13.63 -17.59 6.22
N PHE A 275 -12.42 -17.25 6.65
CA PHE A 275 -11.77 -16.00 6.27
C PHE A 275 -11.63 -15.84 4.75
N TYR A 276 -11.19 -16.88 4.05
CA TYR A 276 -11.08 -16.83 2.58
C TYR A 276 -12.43 -16.86 1.86
N ILE A 277 -13.44 -17.55 2.41
CA ILE A 277 -14.83 -17.46 1.92
C ILE A 277 -15.33 -16.02 2.03
N ASP A 278 -15.11 -15.37 3.18
CA ASP A 278 -15.54 -14.00 3.41
C ASP A 278 -14.84 -13.02 2.45
N LEU A 279 -13.52 -13.16 2.25
CA LEU A 279 -12.79 -12.37 1.26
C LEU A 279 -13.36 -12.57 -0.16
N HIS A 280 -13.66 -13.81 -0.54
CA HIS A 280 -14.24 -14.07 -1.85
C HIS A 280 -15.64 -13.47 -2.00
N LEU A 281 -16.46 -13.51 -0.95
CA LEU A 281 -17.76 -12.85 -0.93
C LEU A 281 -17.63 -11.33 -1.05
N ASP A 282 -16.61 -10.74 -0.44
CA ASP A 282 -16.34 -9.30 -0.50
C ASP A 282 -15.80 -8.86 -1.87
N VAL A 283 -15.12 -9.72 -2.62
CA VAL A 283 -14.58 -9.39 -3.97
C VAL A 283 -15.59 -9.70 -5.08
N ARG A 284 -16.49 -10.66 -4.84
CA ARG A 284 -17.45 -11.16 -5.84
C ARG A 284 -18.28 -10.08 -6.54
N PRO A 285 -18.78 -9.01 -5.89
CA PRO A 285 -19.59 -8.00 -6.57
C PRO A 285 -18.82 -7.28 -7.69
N LYS A 286 -17.53 -6.93 -7.51
CA LYS A 286 -16.68 -6.34 -8.56
C LYS A 286 -16.60 -7.26 -9.78
N LYS A 287 -16.41 -8.56 -9.55
CA LYS A 287 -16.42 -9.57 -10.62
C LYS A 287 -17.77 -9.70 -11.32
N MET A 288 -18.88 -9.59 -10.59
CA MET A 288 -20.24 -9.66 -11.15
C MET A 288 -20.57 -8.47 -12.04
N GLU A 289 -19.97 -7.31 -11.79
CA GLU A 289 -20.06 -6.11 -12.65
C GLU A 289 -19.17 -6.19 -13.91
N GLY A 290 -18.45 -7.30 -14.10
CA GLY A 290 -17.66 -7.58 -15.30
C GLY A 290 -16.20 -7.17 -15.23
N PHE A 291 -15.74 -6.69 -14.07
CA PHE A 291 -14.33 -6.33 -13.88
C PHE A 291 -13.46 -7.58 -13.69
N THR A 292 -12.24 -7.51 -14.24
CA THR A 292 -11.19 -8.46 -13.91
C THR A 292 -10.80 -8.30 -12.45
N VAL A 293 -10.63 -9.43 -11.78
CA VAL A 293 -10.23 -9.52 -10.38
C VAL A 293 -8.89 -10.22 -10.33
N SER A 294 -7.94 -9.64 -9.60
CA SER A 294 -6.63 -10.21 -9.37
C SER A 294 -6.42 -10.52 -7.88
N PHE A 295 -5.27 -11.10 -7.53
CA PHE A 295 -4.98 -11.38 -6.12
C PHE A 295 -4.95 -10.09 -5.26
N THR A 296 -4.54 -8.97 -5.85
CA THR A 296 -4.52 -7.65 -5.21
C THR A 296 -5.90 -7.22 -4.69
N ASP A 297 -7.00 -7.62 -5.34
CA ASP A 297 -8.36 -7.35 -4.83
C ASP A 297 -8.61 -8.02 -3.48
N TYR A 298 -8.17 -9.27 -3.33
CA TYR A 298 -8.33 -10.03 -2.09
C TYR A 298 -7.43 -9.48 -0.99
N LEU A 299 -6.18 -9.12 -1.32
CA LEU A 299 -5.27 -8.45 -0.40
C LEU A 299 -5.85 -7.11 0.08
N GLY A 300 -6.46 -6.34 -0.81
CA GLY A 300 -7.15 -5.10 -0.46
C GLY A 300 -8.30 -5.30 0.53
N LYS A 301 -9.12 -6.33 0.34
CA LYS A 301 -10.17 -6.68 1.31
C LYS A 301 -9.59 -7.21 2.63
N ALA A 302 -8.44 -7.89 2.61
CA ALA A 302 -7.75 -8.33 3.82
C ALA A 302 -7.24 -7.13 4.65
N PHE A 303 -6.62 -6.13 4.02
CA PHE A 303 -6.23 -4.88 4.68
C PHE A 303 -7.43 -4.17 5.33
N LYS A 304 -8.55 -4.07 4.61
CA LYS A 304 -9.76 -3.48 5.20
C LYS A 304 -10.30 -4.26 6.39
N LYS A 305 -10.21 -5.60 6.39
CA LYS A 305 -10.60 -6.41 7.56
C LYS A 305 -9.67 -6.22 8.76
N LYS A 306 -8.42 -5.79 8.55
CA LYS A 306 -7.47 -5.47 9.62
C LYS A 306 -7.76 -4.15 10.31
N LEU A 307 -8.29 -3.20 9.55
CA LEU A 307 -8.79 -1.95 10.06
C LEU A 307 -10.20 -2.16 10.63
N SER A 308 -10.26 -2.46 11.92
CA SER A 308 -11.51 -2.69 12.65
C SER A 308 -12.46 -1.49 12.47
N ASP A 309 -13.73 -1.76 12.24
CA ASP A 309 -14.83 -0.79 12.42
C ASP A 309 -15.03 0.32 11.36
N LEU A 310 -14.77 0.03 10.08
CA LEU A 310 -15.28 0.84 8.96
C LEU A 310 -16.75 0.56 8.61
N ASN A 311 -17.53 0.01 9.54
CA ASN A 311 -18.90 -0.44 9.28
C ASN A 311 -19.80 0.75 8.88
N GLY A 312 -20.14 0.83 7.60
CA GLY A 312 -21.03 1.85 7.03
C GLY A 312 -20.35 3.01 6.32
N GLN A 313 -19.01 3.09 6.33
CA GLN A 313 -18.28 4.07 5.51
C GLN A 313 -18.07 3.55 4.08
N SER A 314 -18.05 4.46 3.10
CA SER A 314 -17.70 4.12 1.72
C SER A 314 -16.29 3.53 1.67
N SER A 315 -16.04 2.63 0.72
CA SER A 315 -14.68 2.16 0.45
C SER A 315 -14.00 2.87 -0.71
N SER A 316 -14.74 3.71 -1.44
CA SER A 316 -14.20 4.53 -2.51
C SER A 316 -13.32 5.62 -1.91
N PHE A 317 -12.08 5.70 -2.38
CA PHE A 317 -11.10 6.68 -1.94
C PHE A 317 -11.59 8.10 -2.20
N SER A 318 -12.06 8.40 -3.41
CA SER A 318 -12.60 9.72 -3.74
C SER A 318 -13.81 10.07 -2.86
N GLN A 319 -14.71 9.13 -2.58
CA GLN A 319 -15.85 9.37 -1.69
C GLN A 319 -15.42 9.60 -0.24
N LEU A 320 -14.46 8.83 0.29
CA LEU A 320 -13.88 9.04 1.62
C LEU A 320 -13.29 10.44 1.77
N MET A 321 -12.62 10.95 0.73
CA MET A 321 -12.08 12.31 0.71
C MET A 321 -13.19 13.38 0.63
N MET A 322 -14.29 13.10 -0.09
CA MET A 322 -15.47 13.98 -0.10
C MET A 322 -16.18 14.03 1.25
N ASP A 323 -16.25 12.90 1.95
CA ASP A 323 -16.92 12.78 3.26
C ASP A 323 -16.05 13.28 4.43
N SER A 324 -14.73 13.37 4.23
CA SER A 324 -13.75 13.81 5.23
C SER A 324 -13.96 15.27 5.65
N THR A 325 -14.26 15.50 6.93
CA THR A 325 -14.48 16.86 7.43
C THR A 325 -13.20 17.68 7.46
N LYS A 326 -12.05 17.05 7.75
CA LYS A 326 -10.75 17.73 7.72
C LYS A 326 -10.34 18.07 6.30
N PHE A 327 -10.56 17.18 5.34
CA PHE A 327 -10.21 17.46 3.95
C PHE A 327 -11.07 18.59 3.39
N GLN A 328 -12.40 18.56 3.60
CA GLN A 328 -13.32 19.62 3.17
C GLN A 328 -13.00 21.01 3.78
N LYS A 329 -12.35 21.04 4.94
CA LYS A 329 -11.91 22.28 5.60
C LYS A 329 -10.48 22.70 5.22
N PHE A 330 -9.83 21.99 4.30
CA PHE A 330 -8.45 22.22 3.88
C PHE A 330 -7.43 22.01 5.02
N GLU A 331 -7.79 21.20 6.02
CA GLU A 331 -6.97 20.96 7.22
C GLU A 331 -6.07 19.72 7.07
N ALA A 332 -6.35 18.84 6.11
CA ALA A 332 -5.56 17.64 5.83
C ALA A 332 -4.52 17.89 4.71
N PRO A 333 -3.39 17.14 4.68
CA PRO A 333 -2.55 17.07 3.49
C PRO A 333 -3.23 16.27 2.37
N ILE A 334 -2.91 16.55 1.11
CA ILE A 334 -3.33 15.71 -0.03
C ILE A 334 -2.56 14.38 0.02
N PRO A 335 -3.24 13.22 0.18
CA PRO A 335 -2.60 11.91 0.16
C PRO A 335 -2.29 11.46 -1.27
N LEU A 336 -1.06 11.01 -1.50
CA LEU A 336 -0.54 10.52 -2.79
C LEU A 336 -0.08 9.07 -2.62
N PHE A 337 -0.88 8.11 -3.10
CA PHE A 337 -0.47 6.70 -3.13
C PHE A 337 0.31 6.45 -4.41
N ILE A 338 1.41 5.70 -4.32
CA ILE A 338 2.30 5.45 -5.45
C ILE A 338 2.37 3.96 -5.77
N ALA A 339 2.30 3.63 -7.05
CA ALA A 339 2.50 2.28 -7.58
C ALA A 339 3.40 2.35 -8.81
N ASN A 340 4.03 1.23 -9.16
CA ASN A 340 4.81 1.10 -10.39
C ASN A 340 4.01 0.39 -11.47
N CYS A 341 4.36 0.61 -12.72
CA CYS A 341 3.78 -0.10 -13.86
C CYS A 341 4.67 -1.24 -14.34
N ARG A 342 4.04 -2.34 -14.75
CA ARG A 342 4.69 -3.55 -15.29
C ARG A 342 4.17 -3.99 -16.66
N ASN A 343 3.33 -3.20 -17.32
CA ASN A 343 2.98 -3.46 -18.73
C ASN A 343 4.28 -3.67 -19.53
N ASP A 344 4.35 -4.78 -20.27
CA ASP A 344 5.51 -5.17 -21.09
C ASP A 344 6.88 -5.01 -20.40
N HIS A 345 6.95 -5.28 -19.09
CA HIS A 345 8.15 -5.20 -18.26
C HIS A 345 8.77 -3.79 -18.14
N LEU A 346 7.95 -2.74 -18.29
CA LEU A 346 8.37 -1.38 -17.97
C LEU A 346 9.00 -1.28 -16.56
N LYS A 347 9.93 -0.35 -16.43
CA LYS A 347 10.66 -0.02 -15.20
C LYS A 347 10.63 1.50 -15.00
N ASN A 348 10.59 1.96 -13.74
CA ASN A 348 10.64 3.38 -13.37
C ASN A 348 9.46 4.22 -13.91
N VAL A 349 8.33 3.57 -14.20
CA VAL A 349 7.09 4.22 -14.62
C VAL A 349 6.13 4.22 -13.44
N ILE A 350 6.06 5.36 -12.76
CA ILE A 350 5.25 5.52 -11.55
C ILE A 350 3.85 5.99 -11.89
N PHE A 351 2.87 5.47 -11.17
CA PHE A 351 1.49 5.94 -11.17
C PHE A 351 1.15 6.52 -9.81
N GLU A 352 0.43 7.64 -9.84
CA GLU A 352 -0.05 8.36 -8.67
C GLU A 352 -1.56 8.22 -8.56
N PHE A 353 -2.03 7.93 -7.34
CA PHE A 353 -3.42 8.05 -6.95
C PHE A 353 -3.54 9.20 -5.96
N ASN A 354 -4.26 10.25 -6.35
CA ASN A 354 -4.63 11.35 -5.46
C ASN A 354 -6.16 11.50 -5.42
N PRO A 355 -6.73 12.30 -4.49
CA PRO A 355 -8.18 12.44 -4.34
C PRO A 355 -8.93 12.89 -5.60
N PHE A 356 -8.24 13.53 -6.53
CA PHE A 356 -8.83 14.18 -7.71
C PHE A 356 -8.61 13.36 -8.99
N GLU A 357 -7.45 12.73 -9.14
CA GLU A 357 -7.03 12.06 -10.36
C GLU A 357 -6.08 10.88 -10.14
N PHE A 358 -6.09 9.98 -11.10
CA PHE A 358 -5.21 8.81 -11.22
C PHE A 358 -4.45 8.89 -12.53
N GLY A 359 -3.13 8.68 -12.52
CA GLY A 359 -2.33 8.75 -13.74
C GLY A 359 -0.84 8.79 -13.48
N SER A 360 -0.10 9.30 -14.47
CA SER A 360 1.36 9.38 -14.38
C SER A 360 1.87 10.69 -14.99
N TRP A 361 2.83 11.32 -14.29
CA TRP A 361 3.60 12.46 -14.78
C TRP A 361 4.71 12.06 -15.74
N GLU A 362 4.97 10.75 -15.89
CA GLU A 362 6.07 10.25 -16.69
C GLU A 362 5.90 10.56 -18.17
N SER A 363 7.00 10.88 -18.84
CA SER A 363 6.99 11.33 -20.24
C SER A 363 6.42 10.32 -21.24
N ASN A 364 6.38 9.03 -20.87
CA ASN A 364 5.75 7.97 -21.64
C ASN A 364 4.21 7.97 -21.51
N LEU A 365 3.63 8.60 -20.49
CA LEU A 365 2.18 8.75 -20.38
C LEU A 365 1.76 10.23 -20.36
N GLY A 366 2.08 10.95 -19.29
CA GLY A 366 1.66 12.35 -19.11
C GLY A 366 0.14 12.54 -19.13
N LEU A 367 -0.62 11.55 -18.65
CA LEU A 367 -2.09 11.56 -18.64
C LEU A 367 -2.64 11.21 -17.27
N PHE A 368 -3.75 11.85 -16.93
CA PHE A 368 -4.50 11.63 -15.70
C PHE A 368 -6.00 11.51 -15.99
N VAL A 369 -6.67 10.55 -15.38
CA VAL A 369 -8.13 10.41 -15.38
C VAL A 369 -8.69 10.88 -14.04
N LYS A 370 -9.87 11.48 -14.03
CA LYS A 370 -10.58 11.83 -12.79
C LYS A 370 -10.80 10.60 -11.89
N MET A 371 -10.33 10.67 -10.65
CA MET A 371 -10.30 9.55 -9.69
C MET A 371 -11.69 8.91 -9.47
N PRO A 372 -12.79 9.68 -9.29
CA PRO A 372 -14.12 9.09 -9.10
C PRO A 372 -14.57 8.20 -10.27
N TYR A 373 -14.04 8.43 -11.47
CA TYR A 373 -14.38 7.73 -12.71
C TYR A 373 -13.38 6.64 -13.10
N LEU A 374 -12.42 6.31 -12.23
CA LEU A 374 -11.54 5.17 -12.45
C LEU A 374 -12.36 3.89 -12.68
N GLY A 375 -11.94 3.04 -13.62
CA GLY A 375 -12.69 1.85 -14.04
C GLY A 375 -13.81 2.11 -15.06
N SER A 376 -14.02 3.36 -15.49
CA SER A 376 -14.89 3.70 -16.62
C SER A 376 -14.31 3.23 -17.95
N THR A 377 -15.16 2.85 -18.90
CA THR A 377 -14.74 2.56 -20.27
C THR A 377 -14.56 3.88 -21.01
N ILE A 378 -13.30 4.23 -21.28
CA ILE A 378 -12.89 5.42 -22.01
C ILE A 378 -12.00 4.97 -23.16
N GLU A 379 -12.34 5.36 -24.38
CA GLU A 379 -11.55 5.04 -25.57
C GLU A 379 -11.25 6.33 -26.32
N ALA A 380 -9.97 6.54 -26.67
CA ALA A 380 -9.51 7.76 -27.32
C ALA A 380 -9.93 9.05 -26.57
N GLY A 381 -10.02 8.98 -25.25
CA GLY A 381 -10.46 10.06 -24.38
C GLY A 381 -11.97 10.31 -24.34
N ILE A 382 -12.78 9.46 -24.99
CA ILE A 382 -14.23 9.57 -25.04
C ILE A 382 -14.86 8.50 -24.11
N PRO A 383 -15.57 8.90 -23.04
CA PRO A 383 -16.23 7.94 -22.16
C PRO A 383 -17.49 7.36 -22.81
N SER A 384 -17.64 6.04 -22.78
CA SER A 384 -18.83 5.33 -23.26
C SER A 384 -19.65 4.70 -22.12
N ARG A 385 -19.01 4.36 -21.01
CA ARG A 385 -19.63 3.83 -19.79
C ARG A 385 -18.88 4.34 -18.56
N CYS A 386 -19.55 5.12 -17.72
CA CYS A 386 -18.95 5.67 -16.51
C CYS A 386 -19.27 4.85 -15.27
N ILE A 387 -18.26 4.74 -14.40
CA ILE A 387 -18.26 3.91 -13.21
C ILE A 387 -17.76 4.73 -12.04
N ASN A 388 -18.48 4.70 -10.93
CA ASN A 388 -17.99 5.17 -9.64
C ASN A 388 -17.70 4.00 -8.71
N GLY A 389 -16.77 4.17 -7.76
CA GLY A 389 -16.49 3.21 -6.70
C GLY A 389 -15.56 2.05 -7.10
N PHE A 390 -14.85 2.17 -8.21
CA PHE A 390 -13.72 1.28 -8.55
C PHE A 390 -12.48 1.56 -7.69
N ASP A 391 -12.32 2.82 -7.30
CA ASP A 391 -11.23 3.37 -6.49
C ASP A 391 -11.30 2.91 -5.03
N ASP A 392 -11.46 1.61 -4.77
CA ASP A 392 -11.47 1.05 -3.42
C ASP A 392 -10.13 1.31 -2.73
N ILE A 393 -10.15 1.99 -1.58
CA ILE A 393 -8.94 2.39 -0.83
C ILE A 393 -8.09 1.18 -0.44
N GLY A 394 -8.70 0.04 -0.14
CA GLY A 394 -8.00 -1.21 0.15
C GLY A 394 -7.29 -1.74 -1.09
N PHE A 395 -7.95 -1.70 -2.25
CA PHE A 395 -7.36 -2.11 -3.52
C PHE A 395 -6.20 -1.18 -3.97
N ILE A 396 -6.34 0.14 -3.80
CA ILE A 396 -5.26 1.10 -4.08
C ILE A 396 -4.04 0.83 -3.17
N THR A 397 -4.29 0.66 -1.88
CA THR A 397 -3.25 0.34 -0.88
C THR A 397 -2.57 -1.00 -1.19
N ALA A 398 -3.35 -2.02 -1.55
CA ALA A 398 -2.82 -3.32 -1.95
C ALA A 398 -2.04 -3.27 -3.27
N THR A 399 -2.45 -2.44 -4.23
CA THR A 399 -1.71 -2.21 -5.48
C THR A 399 -0.33 -1.62 -5.18
N SER A 400 -0.27 -0.62 -4.30
CA SER A 400 0.97 -0.03 -3.81
C SER A 400 1.83 -1.02 -2.99
N SER A 401 1.29 -2.18 -2.60
CA SER A 401 1.93 -3.18 -1.72
C SER A 401 1.93 -4.60 -2.32
N SER A 402 1.79 -4.74 -3.65
CA SER A 402 1.63 -6.04 -4.30
C SER A 402 2.84 -6.96 -4.19
N ILE A 403 3.95 -6.52 -3.57
CA ILE A 403 5.09 -7.38 -3.24
C ILE A 403 4.67 -8.57 -2.35
N PHE A 404 3.59 -8.42 -1.58
CA PHE A 404 2.97 -9.50 -0.81
C PHE A 404 2.27 -10.55 -1.69
N ASN A 405 2.09 -10.30 -2.99
CA ASN A 405 1.61 -11.30 -3.95
C ASN A 405 2.71 -12.34 -4.22
N ASN A 406 3.98 -11.92 -4.25
CA ASN A 406 5.15 -12.80 -4.46
C ASN A 406 5.32 -13.83 -3.32
N VAL A 407 4.82 -13.53 -2.13
CA VAL A 407 4.77 -14.43 -0.98
C VAL A 407 3.99 -15.70 -1.30
N LEU A 408 2.89 -15.58 -2.05
CA LEU A 408 2.11 -16.75 -2.45
C LEU A 408 2.82 -17.58 -3.52
N ILE A 409 3.62 -16.96 -4.40
CA ILE A 409 4.50 -17.67 -5.33
C ILE A 409 5.56 -18.45 -4.54
N TYR A 410 6.11 -17.85 -3.47
CA TYR A 410 7.03 -18.55 -2.59
C TYR A 410 6.37 -19.74 -1.86
N ILE A 411 5.16 -19.55 -1.31
CA ILE A 411 4.37 -20.65 -0.73
C ILE A 411 4.05 -21.73 -1.78
N TRP A 412 3.76 -21.35 -3.02
CA TRP A 412 3.58 -22.28 -4.14
C TRP A 412 4.85 -23.09 -4.44
N GLN A 413 6.02 -22.47 -4.42
CA GLN A 413 7.30 -23.16 -4.64
C GLN A 413 7.67 -24.10 -3.49
N LEU A 414 7.34 -23.74 -2.25
CA LEU A 414 7.51 -24.62 -1.09
C LEU A 414 6.53 -25.81 -1.13
N THR A 415 5.29 -25.58 -1.55
CA THR A 415 4.24 -26.62 -1.61
C THR A 415 4.38 -27.54 -2.83
N ALA A 416 5.10 -27.13 -3.87
CA ALA A 416 5.52 -28.00 -4.96
C ALA A 416 6.40 -29.20 -4.52
N GLN A 417 6.87 -29.19 -3.26
CA GLN A 417 7.60 -30.30 -2.63
C GLN A 417 6.68 -31.23 -1.80
N SER A 418 5.37 -30.94 -1.71
CA SER A 418 4.38 -31.71 -0.95
C SER A 418 3.69 -32.81 -1.78
N SER A 419 2.83 -33.62 -1.15
CA SER A 419 2.12 -34.72 -1.84
C SER A 419 1.23 -34.24 -3.00
N ARG A 420 0.95 -35.12 -3.97
CA ARG A 420 0.14 -34.79 -5.18
C ARG A 420 -1.27 -34.31 -4.82
N GLU A 421 -1.80 -34.83 -3.71
CA GLU A 421 -3.12 -34.53 -3.17
C GLU A 421 -3.15 -33.12 -2.56
N THR A 422 -2.11 -32.76 -1.78
CA THR A 422 -1.90 -31.39 -1.27
C THR A 422 -1.77 -30.38 -2.41
N MET A 423 -1.05 -30.74 -3.48
CA MET A 423 -0.94 -29.91 -4.69
C MET A 423 -2.29 -29.70 -5.41
N LYS A 424 -3.14 -30.73 -5.49
CA LYS A 424 -4.49 -30.63 -6.10
C LYS A 424 -5.40 -29.70 -5.28
N ALA A 425 -5.36 -29.79 -3.95
CA ALA A 425 -6.15 -28.95 -3.05
C ALA A 425 -5.68 -27.48 -3.06
N ILE A 426 -4.37 -27.23 -3.02
CA ILE A 426 -3.79 -25.88 -3.12
C ILE A 426 -4.08 -25.28 -4.50
N LYS A 427 -3.95 -26.04 -5.59
CA LYS A 427 -4.32 -25.58 -6.93
C LYS A 427 -5.79 -25.20 -7.04
N ASN A 428 -6.68 -25.95 -6.39
CA ASN A 428 -8.10 -25.59 -6.33
C ASN A 428 -8.33 -24.30 -5.53
N ILE A 429 -7.65 -24.10 -4.41
CA ILE A 429 -7.71 -22.85 -3.63
C ILE A 429 -7.16 -21.67 -4.46
N MET A 430 -6.00 -21.83 -5.10
CA MET A 430 -5.39 -20.82 -5.98
C MET A 430 -6.29 -20.47 -7.16
N SER A 431 -6.96 -21.46 -7.77
CA SER A 431 -7.90 -21.21 -8.88
C SER A 431 -9.11 -20.36 -8.47
N ILE A 432 -9.48 -20.33 -7.18
CA ILE A 432 -10.52 -19.44 -6.64
C ILE A 432 -10.05 -17.98 -6.67
N PHE A 433 -8.77 -17.75 -6.41
CA PHE A 433 -8.11 -16.45 -6.49
C PHE A 433 -7.70 -16.05 -7.92
N GLY A 434 -7.95 -16.91 -8.91
CA GLY A 434 -7.56 -16.67 -10.31
C GLY A 434 -6.14 -17.15 -10.65
N LEU A 435 -5.37 -17.57 -9.64
CA LEU A 435 -3.99 -18.04 -9.74
C LEU A 435 -3.95 -19.48 -10.28
N GLY A 436 -3.11 -19.76 -11.28
CA GLY A 436 -2.80 -21.14 -11.71
C GLY A 436 -3.69 -21.76 -12.80
N ASN A 437 -4.30 -20.95 -13.68
CA ASN A 437 -5.01 -21.47 -14.87
C ASN A 437 -4.10 -21.84 -16.04
N ASP A 438 -2.79 -21.78 -15.88
CA ASP A 438 -1.87 -22.24 -16.92
C ASP A 438 -1.71 -23.75 -16.88
N LYS A 439 -1.99 -24.37 -18.02
CA LYS A 439 -1.28 -25.59 -18.40
C LYS A 439 0.19 -25.17 -18.49
N LEU A 440 1.00 -25.57 -17.51
CA LEU A 440 2.45 -25.59 -17.65
C LEU A 440 2.75 -26.47 -18.87
N ASP A 441 3.05 -25.84 -20.00
CA ASP A 441 3.59 -26.56 -21.15
C ASP A 441 5.07 -26.81 -20.81
N GLU A 442 5.41 -28.04 -20.40
CA GLU A 442 6.72 -28.45 -19.86
C GLU A 442 7.92 -28.16 -20.79
N LYS A 443 7.70 -27.60 -21.98
CA LYS A 443 8.75 -27.35 -22.98
C LYS A 443 9.06 -25.90 -23.26
N ASN A 444 8.23 -24.95 -22.84
CA ASN A 444 8.51 -23.53 -22.97
C ASN A 444 7.83 -22.83 -21.80
N PHE A 445 8.60 -22.19 -20.91
CA PHE A 445 8.10 -21.34 -19.83
C PHE A 445 7.32 -20.11 -20.38
N ARG A 446 6.16 -20.33 -21.01
CA ARG A 446 5.21 -19.32 -21.46
C ARG A 446 3.78 -19.86 -21.33
N PRO A 447 2.82 -19.08 -20.83
CA PRO A 447 1.42 -19.44 -20.90
C PRO A 447 0.92 -19.37 -22.36
N ALA A 448 0.44 -20.50 -22.87
CA ALA A 448 -0.21 -20.59 -24.17
C ALA A 448 -1.73 -20.35 -24.05
N SER A 449 -2.16 -19.09 -23.86
CA SER A 449 -3.49 -18.65 -24.31
C SER A 449 -3.58 -17.12 -24.39
N LEU A 450 -4.10 -16.60 -25.50
CA LEU A 450 -4.15 -15.19 -25.87
C LEU A 450 -5.13 -14.31 -25.03
N ASN A 451 -5.72 -14.79 -23.94
CA ASN A 451 -6.84 -14.12 -23.25
C ASN A 451 -6.85 -14.23 -21.70
N ASN A 452 -5.77 -14.67 -21.06
CA ASN A 452 -5.69 -14.67 -19.59
C ASN A 452 -4.73 -13.57 -19.15
N LEU A 453 -5.24 -12.56 -18.44
CA LEU A 453 -4.43 -11.52 -17.80
C LEU A 453 -3.67 -12.10 -16.60
N ASP A 454 -2.48 -11.58 -16.34
CA ASP A 454 -1.63 -11.98 -15.21
C ASP A 454 -2.23 -11.48 -13.90
N THR A 455 -2.94 -12.37 -13.21
CA THR A 455 -3.64 -12.05 -11.95
C THR A 455 -2.70 -11.90 -10.74
N ASP A 456 -1.40 -12.05 -10.97
CA ASP A 456 -0.34 -11.84 -9.97
C ASP A 456 -0.09 -10.33 -9.77
N TYR A 457 -0.40 -9.51 -10.77
CA TYR A 457 -0.35 -8.05 -10.71
C TYR A 457 -1.69 -7.44 -10.28
N ALA A 458 -1.69 -6.17 -9.90
CA ALA A 458 -2.93 -5.40 -9.80
C ALA A 458 -3.43 -5.08 -11.21
N VAL A 459 -4.63 -5.53 -11.55
CA VAL A 459 -5.19 -5.37 -12.90
C VAL A 459 -6.19 -4.22 -12.93
N TYR A 460 -5.89 -3.19 -13.72
CA TYR A 460 -6.78 -2.06 -13.98
C TYR A 460 -7.33 -2.21 -15.40
N GLN A 461 -8.50 -2.83 -15.50
CA GLN A 461 -9.25 -3.00 -16.75
C GLN A 461 -10.70 -2.57 -16.52
N PRO A 462 -11.24 -1.64 -17.33
CA PRO A 462 -10.62 -1.01 -18.51
C PRO A 462 -9.52 0.00 -18.15
N ASN A 463 -8.49 0.06 -19.00
CA ASN A 463 -7.46 1.10 -18.99
C ASN A 463 -8.10 2.44 -19.42
N PRO A 464 -8.09 3.47 -18.57
CA PRO A 464 -8.69 4.76 -18.91
C PRO A 464 -7.95 5.48 -20.04
N PHE A 465 -6.69 5.12 -20.33
CA PHE A 465 -5.86 5.74 -21.37
C PHE A 465 -5.87 4.97 -22.70
N TYR A 466 -6.76 3.98 -22.83
CA TYR A 466 -6.83 3.13 -24.00
C TYR A 466 -7.08 3.94 -25.28
N ASN A 467 -6.25 3.71 -26.31
CA ASN A 467 -6.25 4.40 -27.59
C ASN A 467 -6.17 5.94 -27.48
N TYR A 468 -5.62 6.50 -26.39
CA TYR A 468 -5.54 7.96 -26.24
C TYR A 468 -4.74 8.60 -27.39
N PRO A 469 -5.26 9.67 -28.03
CA PRO A 469 -4.54 10.30 -29.13
C PRO A 469 -3.18 10.86 -28.70
N ASN A 470 -2.17 10.82 -29.58
CA ASN A 470 -0.83 11.39 -29.38
C ASN A 470 0.11 10.64 -28.41
N VAL A 471 -0.35 9.61 -27.72
CA VAL A 471 0.49 8.69 -26.94
C VAL A 471 0.29 7.30 -27.52
N ASN A 472 1.37 6.68 -28.00
CA ASN A 472 1.29 5.40 -28.70
C ASN A 472 2.37 4.44 -28.20
N ASN A 473 2.07 3.73 -27.13
CA ASN A 473 2.94 2.77 -26.45
C ASN A 473 2.12 1.75 -25.66
N GLU A 474 2.81 0.90 -24.88
CA GLU A 474 2.23 -0.20 -24.10
C GLU A 474 1.13 0.25 -23.13
N LEU A 475 1.24 1.48 -22.61
CA LEU A 475 0.30 2.10 -21.67
C LEU A 475 -1.02 2.57 -22.31
N THR A 476 -1.07 2.67 -23.64
CA THR A 476 -2.23 3.17 -24.39
C THR A 476 -2.74 2.17 -25.43
N GLN A 477 -1.93 1.20 -25.84
CA GLN A 477 -2.29 0.15 -26.80
C GLN A 477 -3.04 -1.04 -26.18
N ASN A 478 -2.90 -1.25 -24.87
CA ASN A 478 -3.58 -2.32 -24.15
C ASN A 478 -4.81 -1.75 -23.42
N ASP A 479 -5.90 -2.52 -23.37
CA ASP A 479 -7.12 -2.15 -22.65
C ASP A 479 -7.02 -2.40 -21.13
N TYR A 480 -5.83 -2.73 -20.63
CA TYR A 480 -5.51 -2.97 -19.23
C TYR A 480 -4.19 -2.31 -18.83
N LEU A 481 -4.04 -2.03 -17.53
CA LEU A 481 -2.75 -1.71 -16.91
C LEU A 481 -2.43 -2.76 -15.84
N TYR A 482 -1.16 -3.14 -15.77
CA TYR A 482 -0.57 -3.90 -14.68
C TYR A 482 0.19 -2.95 -13.78
N LEU A 483 -0.29 -2.82 -12.54
CA LEU A 483 0.38 -2.06 -11.51
C LEU A 483 0.90 -2.98 -10.40
N VAL A 484 2.01 -2.56 -9.79
CA VAL A 484 2.70 -3.29 -8.73
C VAL A 484 3.19 -2.35 -7.63
N ASP A 485 3.77 -2.93 -6.58
CA ASP A 485 4.37 -2.20 -5.46
C ASP A 485 5.40 -1.17 -5.96
N GLY A 486 5.26 0.06 -5.44
CA GLY A 486 6.11 1.20 -5.81
C GLY A 486 7.59 1.02 -5.44
N GLY A 487 7.95 0.02 -4.64
CA GLY A 487 9.33 -0.29 -4.28
C GLY A 487 10.03 -1.29 -5.22
N GLU A 488 9.32 -1.92 -6.17
CA GLU A 488 9.87 -3.04 -6.97
C GLU A 488 10.96 -2.67 -7.98
N ASP A 489 11.05 -1.40 -8.40
CA ASP A 489 12.11 -0.93 -9.30
C ASP A 489 13.29 -0.30 -8.54
N GLY A 490 13.25 -0.37 -7.21
CA GLY A 490 14.28 0.19 -6.34
C GLY A 490 14.02 1.63 -5.91
N GLU A 491 12.90 2.24 -6.29
CA GLU A 491 12.44 3.56 -5.82
C GLU A 491 11.55 3.46 -4.57
N ASN A 492 12.10 2.93 -3.47
CA ASN A 492 11.31 2.69 -2.26
C ASN A 492 10.92 3.97 -1.47
N ILE A 493 11.28 5.17 -1.96
CA ILE A 493 10.95 6.47 -1.36
C ILE A 493 10.12 7.29 -2.37
N PRO A 494 8.86 7.65 -2.07
CA PRO A 494 7.96 8.31 -3.04
C PRO A 494 8.25 9.82 -3.26
N LEU A 495 9.47 10.17 -3.68
CA LEU A 495 9.89 11.58 -3.84
C LEU A 495 9.48 12.22 -5.17
N ARG A 496 9.42 11.45 -6.26
CA ARG A 496 9.06 11.96 -7.60
C ARG A 496 7.75 12.75 -7.65
N PRO A 497 6.62 12.27 -7.09
CA PRO A 497 5.39 13.08 -7.07
C PRO A 497 5.55 14.39 -6.28
N LEU A 498 6.38 14.42 -5.24
CA LEU A 498 6.58 15.61 -4.41
C LEU A 498 7.59 16.61 -5.02
N THR A 499 8.35 16.19 -6.02
CA THR A 499 9.36 17.02 -6.70
C THR A 499 8.89 17.54 -8.05
N ILE A 500 7.62 17.30 -8.41
CA ILE A 500 6.97 17.90 -9.57
C ILE A 500 7.01 19.44 -9.44
N PRO A 501 7.67 20.17 -10.38
CA PRO A 501 7.85 21.61 -10.27
C PRO A 501 6.55 22.40 -10.10
N GLN A 502 5.46 21.93 -10.72
CA GLN A 502 4.13 22.53 -10.65
C GLN A 502 3.52 22.53 -9.25
N ARG A 503 3.98 21.64 -8.35
CA ARG A 503 3.55 21.63 -6.94
C ARG A 503 4.32 22.63 -6.08
N ASN A 504 5.47 23.12 -6.56
CA ASN A 504 6.26 24.20 -5.94
C ASN A 504 6.53 24.01 -4.43
N LEU A 505 6.91 22.79 -4.03
CA LEU A 505 7.24 22.50 -2.63
C LEU A 505 8.51 23.25 -2.21
N ASP A 506 8.52 23.72 -0.96
CA ASP A 506 9.68 24.36 -0.34
C ASP A 506 10.53 23.36 0.44
N ILE A 507 9.89 22.40 1.10
CA ILE A 507 10.53 21.37 1.91
C ILE A 507 9.74 20.06 1.88
N ILE A 508 10.47 18.95 1.85
CA ILE A 508 9.94 17.59 1.89
C ILE A 508 10.60 16.86 3.06
N PHE A 509 9.80 16.46 4.03
CA PHE A 509 10.21 15.52 5.06
C PHE A 509 10.22 14.11 4.47
N VAL A 510 11.25 13.32 4.77
CA VAL A 510 11.29 11.90 4.37
C VAL A 510 11.54 11.06 5.61
N ILE A 511 10.74 10.02 5.80
CA ILE A 511 11.01 8.93 6.75
C ILE A 511 11.26 7.65 5.96
N ASP A 512 12.52 7.21 5.97
CA ASP A 512 12.96 6.01 5.24
C ASP A 512 13.07 4.82 6.18
N SER A 513 12.28 3.78 5.92
CA SER A 513 12.29 2.49 6.61
C SER A 513 12.65 1.34 5.65
N SER A 514 13.35 1.66 4.56
CA SER A 514 13.91 0.69 3.61
C SER A 514 14.83 -0.31 4.32
N SER A 515 14.94 -1.50 3.73
CA SER A 515 15.87 -2.53 4.17
C SER A 515 17.07 -2.55 3.23
N ASP A 516 18.13 -1.84 3.61
CA ASP A 516 19.41 -1.86 2.88
C ASP A 516 20.39 -2.83 3.55
N GLU A 517 20.80 -2.55 4.78
CA GLU A 517 21.72 -3.38 5.56
C GLU A 517 21.11 -3.71 6.91
N SER A 518 21.07 -5.00 7.25
CA SER A 518 20.49 -5.47 8.53
C SER A 518 19.07 -4.91 8.80
N ASN A 519 18.27 -4.71 7.75
CA ASN A 519 16.94 -4.09 7.76
C ASN A 519 16.89 -2.61 8.21
N TYR A 520 18.01 -1.89 8.18
CA TYR A 520 18.06 -0.43 8.28
C TYR A 520 18.37 0.21 6.92
N PRO A 521 17.88 1.44 6.67
CA PRO A 521 18.27 2.23 5.51
C PRO A 521 19.71 2.71 5.63
N ARG A 522 20.45 2.66 4.53
CA ARG A 522 21.79 3.26 4.36
C ARG A 522 21.79 4.30 3.24
N GLY A 523 20.58 4.78 2.89
CA GLY A 523 20.32 5.74 1.83
C GLY A 523 20.60 5.22 0.42
N LYS A 524 20.71 3.90 0.20
CA LYS A 524 20.80 3.34 -1.15
C LYS A 524 19.56 3.68 -1.98
N LYS A 525 18.38 3.61 -1.36
CA LYS A 525 17.10 3.96 -2.00
C LYS A 525 16.98 5.46 -2.26
N LEU A 526 17.47 6.29 -1.34
CA LEU A 526 17.59 7.74 -1.55
C LEU A 526 18.52 8.03 -2.75
N ARG A 527 19.68 7.40 -2.83
CA ARG A 527 20.60 7.55 -3.97
C ARG A 527 19.92 7.20 -5.29
N ASN A 528 19.21 6.08 -5.35
CA ASN A 528 18.51 5.65 -6.55
C ASN A 528 17.51 6.70 -7.04
N VAL A 529 16.62 7.18 -6.16
CA VAL A 529 15.62 8.17 -6.57
C VAL A 529 16.25 9.52 -6.91
N LEU A 530 17.31 9.95 -6.22
CA LEU A 530 18.04 11.17 -6.58
C LEU A 530 18.64 11.07 -7.98
N HIS A 531 19.21 9.93 -8.36
CA HIS A 531 19.69 9.72 -9.74
C HIS A 531 18.57 9.79 -10.78
N GLN A 532 17.37 9.29 -10.46
CA GLN A 532 16.21 9.38 -11.37
C GLN A 532 15.67 10.81 -11.49
N LEU A 533 15.85 11.62 -10.46
CA LEU A 533 15.52 13.05 -10.49
C LEU A 533 16.57 13.90 -11.22
N GLN A 534 17.77 13.35 -11.48
CA GLN A 534 18.78 14.07 -12.24
C GLN A 534 18.38 14.14 -13.71
N ASN A 535 18.46 15.34 -14.29
CA ASN A 535 18.24 15.56 -15.71
C ASN A 535 19.59 15.56 -16.42
N ASP A 536 19.84 14.60 -17.31
CA ASP A 536 21.11 14.42 -18.06
C ASP A 536 21.58 15.65 -18.84
N LYS A 537 20.75 16.68 -18.98
CA LYS A 537 21.01 17.88 -19.79
C LYS A 537 21.32 19.14 -18.98
N ASP A 538 21.11 19.14 -17.65
CA ASP A 538 21.33 20.35 -16.83
C ASP A 538 21.68 20.01 -15.36
N ASP A 539 22.96 20.10 -15.03
CA ASP A 539 23.47 19.93 -13.66
C ASP A 539 22.93 20.99 -12.69
N SER A 540 22.51 22.16 -13.20
CA SER A 540 22.02 23.24 -12.34
C SER A 540 20.67 22.92 -11.70
N HIS A 541 19.96 21.89 -12.17
CA HIS A 541 18.64 21.46 -11.68
C HIS A 541 18.65 20.15 -10.89
N SER A 542 19.84 19.70 -10.48
CA SER A 542 20.04 18.42 -9.81
C SER A 542 20.40 18.57 -8.33
N TYR A 543 19.96 17.61 -7.52
CA TYR A 543 20.41 17.50 -6.13
C TYR A 543 21.87 17.07 -6.06
N SER A 544 22.62 17.66 -5.13
CA SER A 544 23.93 17.13 -4.72
C SER A 544 23.73 15.75 -4.09
N ILE A 545 24.43 14.75 -4.61
CA ILE A 545 24.36 13.38 -4.09
C ILE A 545 25.41 13.23 -2.98
N PRO A 546 25.02 13.01 -1.71
CA PRO A 546 25.96 12.93 -0.60
C PRO A 546 26.75 11.61 -0.60
N GLU A 547 27.85 11.55 0.17
CA GLU A 547 28.49 10.28 0.49
C GLU A 547 27.66 9.52 1.53
N PHE A 548 27.00 8.44 1.10
CA PHE A 548 26.03 7.70 1.91
C PHE A 548 26.63 6.82 3.03
N ASP A 549 27.96 6.66 3.05
CA ASP A 549 28.67 5.82 4.03
C ASP A 549 28.57 6.35 5.48
N LYS A 550 28.04 7.57 5.65
CA LYS A 550 27.80 8.24 6.94
C LYS A 550 26.32 8.46 7.29
N ILE A 551 25.39 7.94 6.48
CA ILE A 551 23.97 8.01 6.80
C ILE A 551 23.64 6.82 7.69
N ASP A 552 23.67 7.05 9.01
CA ASP A 552 23.46 5.98 9.98
C ASP A 552 22.37 6.30 11.02
N GLN A 553 22.30 7.52 11.56
CA GLN A 553 21.40 7.80 12.70
C GLN A 553 20.78 9.21 12.75
N TYR A 554 21.21 10.14 11.91
CA TYR A 554 20.79 11.54 12.01
C TYR A 554 20.20 12.06 10.69
N PRO A 555 19.29 13.04 10.75
CA PRO A 555 18.72 13.61 9.55
C PRO A 555 19.69 14.52 8.83
N ILE A 556 19.60 14.48 7.50
CA ILE A 556 20.37 15.31 6.58
C ILE A 556 19.42 16.14 5.71
N ALA A 557 19.84 17.34 5.36
CA ALA A 557 19.09 18.24 4.49
C ALA A 557 19.78 18.36 3.12
N LEU A 558 19.13 17.89 2.06
CA LEU A 558 19.62 18.02 0.69
C LEU A 558 18.96 19.21 -0.01
N GLY A 559 19.67 19.81 -0.97
CA GLY A 559 19.12 20.89 -1.79
C GLY A 559 19.16 22.27 -1.13
N CYS A 560 19.79 22.41 0.04
CA CYS A 560 19.84 23.68 0.78
C CYS A 560 20.39 24.85 -0.05
N ASN A 561 21.30 24.59 -0.98
CA ASN A 561 21.99 25.63 -1.77
C ASN A 561 21.36 25.85 -3.15
N GLN A 562 20.53 24.91 -3.62
CA GLN A 562 19.83 24.96 -4.91
C GLN A 562 18.45 25.63 -4.73
N GLN A 563 18.39 26.95 -4.87
CA GLN A 563 17.19 27.77 -4.59
C GLN A 563 15.91 27.40 -5.34
N HIS A 564 16.01 26.65 -6.45
CA HIS A 564 14.87 26.25 -7.28
C HIS A 564 14.37 24.84 -6.94
N LEU A 565 15.02 24.11 -6.02
CA LEU A 565 14.60 22.78 -5.57
C LEU A 565 13.95 22.86 -4.18
N PRO A 566 12.99 21.97 -3.86
CA PRO A 566 12.62 21.76 -2.46
C PRO A 566 13.83 21.30 -1.64
N ILE A 567 13.84 21.65 -0.35
CA ILE A 567 14.79 21.05 0.60
C ILE A 567 14.27 19.65 0.94
N ILE A 568 15.10 18.61 0.80
CA ILE A 568 14.73 17.26 1.25
C ILE A 568 15.35 17.06 2.64
N LEU A 569 14.52 17.01 3.68
CA LEU A 569 14.95 16.67 5.03
C LEU A 569 14.73 15.16 5.27
N TYR A 570 15.80 14.40 5.10
CA TYR A 570 15.79 12.94 5.12
C TYR A 570 16.08 12.39 6.51
N HIS A 571 15.18 11.53 7.02
CA HIS A 571 15.31 10.84 8.30
C HIS A 571 15.41 9.32 8.03
N PRO A 572 16.57 8.69 8.26
CA PRO A 572 16.68 7.24 8.23
C PRO A 572 16.05 6.64 9.49
N ASN A 573 15.33 5.52 9.34
CA ASN A 573 14.99 4.67 10.47
C ASN A 573 16.28 4.17 11.14
N ALA A 574 16.42 4.40 12.44
CA ALA A 574 17.58 4.04 13.22
C ALA A 574 17.16 3.63 14.65
N PRO A 575 17.98 2.88 15.39
CA PRO A 575 17.66 2.45 16.75
C PRO A 575 17.92 3.57 17.77
N HIS A 576 16.90 4.39 18.06
CA HIS A 576 16.97 5.42 19.10
C HIS A 576 16.56 4.87 20.47
N SER A 577 15.35 4.32 20.57
CA SER A 577 14.82 3.70 21.80
C SER A 577 14.44 2.23 21.63
N TYR A 578 14.31 1.75 20.39
CA TYR A 578 13.93 0.39 20.09
C TYR A 578 14.60 -0.10 18.80
N GLY A 579 14.95 -1.38 18.74
CA GLY A 579 15.50 -2.01 17.54
C GLY A 579 14.40 -2.22 16.50
N SER A 580 14.20 -1.23 15.63
CA SER A 580 13.11 -1.19 14.64
C SER A 580 13.41 -1.91 13.32
N ASN A 581 14.54 -2.61 13.21
CA ASN A 581 14.96 -3.34 12.01
C ASN A 581 14.31 -4.73 11.86
N THR A 582 13.00 -4.79 12.04
CA THR A 582 12.22 -6.01 11.80
C THR A 582 12.17 -6.34 10.32
N SER A 583 11.93 -7.61 9.97
CA SER A 583 11.77 -8.01 8.56
C SER A 583 10.56 -7.30 7.92
N THR A 584 10.65 -7.04 6.61
CA THR A 584 9.55 -6.45 5.83
C THR A 584 8.33 -7.35 5.77
N PHE A 585 8.57 -8.65 5.92
CA PHE A 585 7.57 -9.71 5.85
C PHE A 585 7.11 -10.23 7.20
N LYS A 586 7.57 -9.61 8.29
CA LYS A 586 6.94 -9.81 9.60
C LYS A 586 5.54 -9.19 9.55
N ILE A 587 4.51 -10.02 9.64
CA ILE A 587 3.10 -9.65 9.51
C ILE A 587 2.32 -9.74 10.83
N THR A 588 2.98 -10.14 11.92
CA THR A 588 2.41 -10.11 13.28
C THR A 588 3.29 -9.32 14.25
N TYR A 589 2.65 -8.52 15.11
CA TYR A 589 3.30 -7.74 16.17
C TYR A 589 2.46 -7.79 17.44
N ASN A 590 3.11 -8.02 18.57
CA ASN A 590 2.47 -7.87 19.88
C ASN A 590 2.48 -6.40 20.34
N GLU A 591 1.71 -6.09 21.37
CA GLU A 591 1.54 -4.72 21.88
C GLU A 591 2.85 -4.06 22.32
N SER A 592 3.77 -4.83 22.92
CA SER A 592 5.09 -4.32 23.35
C SER A 592 5.94 -3.91 22.15
N GLU A 593 5.96 -4.74 21.10
CA GLU A 593 6.66 -4.43 19.86
C GLU A 593 6.06 -3.20 19.18
N VAL A 594 4.73 -3.12 19.08
CA VAL A 594 4.03 -1.95 18.51
C VAL A 594 4.41 -0.68 19.26
N ASN A 595 4.36 -0.69 20.60
CA ASN A 595 4.73 0.46 21.42
C ASN A 595 6.20 0.85 21.26
N GLY A 596 7.11 -0.13 21.20
CA GLY A 596 8.54 0.11 20.95
C GLY A 596 8.79 0.75 19.58
N MET A 597 8.16 0.23 18.52
CA MET A 597 8.27 0.76 17.17
C MET A 597 7.73 2.19 17.05
N LEU A 598 6.58 2.46 17.68
CA LEU A 598 5.97 3.79 17.73
C LEU A 598 6.86 4.77 18.49
N GLN A 599 7.39 4.38 19.65
CA GLN A 599 8.27 5.26 20.41
C GLN A 599 9.54 5.58 19.63
N ASN A 600 10.15 4.58 18.98
CA ASN A 600 11.32 4.83 18.14
C ASN A 600 11.01 5.78 16.98
N GLY A 601 9.84 5.64 16.35
CA GLY A 601 9.36 6.59 15.34
C GLY A 601 9.27 8.03 15.85
N ARG A 602 8.79 8.22 17.10
CA ARG A 602 8.75 9.54 17.73
C ARG A 602 10.15 10.11 17.92
N ASP A 603 11.05 9.29 18.43
CA ASP A 603 12.42 9.69 18.74
C ASP A 603 13.23 10.03 17.48
N ILE A 604 12.92 9.39 16.33
CA ILE A 604 13.50 9.75 15.02
C ILE A 604 13.10 11.18 14.62
N PHE A 605 11.86 11.59 14.87
CA PHE A 605 11.41 12.95 14.55
C PHE A 605 11.93 13.98 15.54
N SER A 606 11.84 13.69 16.85
CA SER A 606 12.18 14.67 17.87
C SER A 606 13.67 14.83 18.07
N LEU A 607 14.44 13.74 17.88
CA LEU A 607 15.84 13.61 18.27
C LEU A 607 16.08 14.21 19.65
N ASP A 608 15.34 13.75 20.67
CA ASP A 608 15.35 14.34 22.02
C ASP A 608 16.76 14.46 22.66
N SER A 609 17.77 13.75 22.13
CA SER A 609 19.18 13.91 22.51
C SER A 609 19.80 15.24 22.07
N ASP A 610 19.26 15.90 21.05
CA ASP A 610 19.61 17.25 20.60
C ASP A 610 18.46 18.23 20.85
N GLY A 611 18.57 18.98 21.95
CA GLY A 611 17.60 20.00 22.33
C GLY A 611 17.44 21.17 21.34
N ARG A 612 18.26 21.24 20.28
CA ARG A 612 18.16 22.23 19.19
C ARG A 612 17.54 21.67 17.91
N HIS A 613 17.24 20.37 17.84
CA HIS A 613 16.81 19.74 16.60
C HIS A 613 15.53 20.39 16.02
N ILE A 614 14.49 20.55 16.84
CA ILE A 614 13.23 21.17 16.40
C ILE A 614 13.39 22.65 16.03
N ASP A 615 14.29 23.37 16.72
CA ASP A 615 14.68 24.73 16.35
C ASP A 615 15.31 24.73 14.93
N CYS A 616 16.19 23.76 14.63
CA CYS A 616 16.80 23.58 13.31
C CYS A 616 15.79 23.19 12.23
N VAL A 617 14.83 22.30 12.53
CA VAL A 617 13.70 21.98 11.63
C VAL A 617 12.92 23.26 11.29
N GLY A 618 12.64 24.11 12.28
CA GLY A 618 12.01 25.42 12.06
C GLY A 618 12.83 26.31 11.11
N CYS A 619 14.15 26.36 11.29
CA CYS A 619 15.03 27.09 10.39
C CYS A 619 14.97 26.57 8.94
N LEU A 620 14.96 25.25 8.74
CA LEU A 620 14.88 24.63 7.42
C LEU A 620 13.53 24.88 6.74
N ILE A 621 12.41 24.81 7.47
CA ILE A 621 11.07 25.13 6.96
C ILE A 621 11.02 26.57 6.44
N ALA A 622 11.62 27.52 7.16
CA ALA A 622 11.59 28.93 6.79
C ALA A 622 12.57 29.30 5.65
N LYS A 623 13.64 28.50 5.46
CA LYS A 623 14.78 28.85 4.61
C LYS A 623 14.40 29.25 3.19
N ARG A 624 13.61 28.42 2.49
CA ARG A 624 13.34 28.66 1.07
C ARG A 624 12.49 29.91 0.83
N ARG A 625 11.51 30.18 1.69
CA ARG A 625 10.68 31.39 1.62
C ARG A 625 11.47 32.66 1.88
N ILE A 626 12.42 32.61 2.81
CA ILE A 626 13.32 33.73 3.10
C ILE A 626 14.23 34.03 1.90
N GLU A 627 14.79 33.00 1.26
CA GLU A 627 15.64 33.14 0.07
C GLU A 627 14.86 33.74 -1.12
N GLN A 628 13.67 33.23 -1.41
CA GLN A 628 12.83 33.71 -2.51
C GLN A 628 12.45 35.19 -2.38
N MET A 629 12.33 35.70 -1.16
CA MET A 629 11.90 37.08 -0.90
C MET A 629 13.06 38.06 -0.63
N ASN A 630 14.32 37.63 -0.76
CA ASN A 630 15.49 38.44 -0.40
C ASN A 630 15.35 39.10 1.00
N ALA A 631 14.81 38.33 1.95
CA ALA A 631 14.52 38.78 3.31
C ALA A 631 15.81 38.93 4.16
N PRO A 632 15.71 39.52 5.38
CA PRO A 632 16.87 39.68 6.28
C PRO A 632 17.60 38.36 6.56
N SER A 633 18.88 38.47 6.92
CA SER A 633 19.72 37.31 7.22
C SER A 633 19.12 36.46 8.35
N MET A 634 19.08 35.15 8.15
CA MET A 634 18.64 34.17 9.15
C MET A 634 19.43 34.31 10.48
N PRO A 635 18.80 34.03 11.64
CA PRO A 635 19.48 34.01 12.93
C PRO A 635 20.71 33.10 12.95
N LYS A 636 21.70 33.40 13.80
CA LYS A 636 22.94 32.61 13.90
C LYS A 636 22.69 31.13 14.18
N ILE A 637 21.66 30.79 14.96
CA ILE A 637 21.29 29.39 15.22
C ILE A 637 20.88 28.67 13.93
N CYS A 638 20.18 29.35 13.03
CA CYS A 638 19.81 28.80 11.73
C CYS A 638 21.02 28.65 10.80
N GLN A 639 21.95 29.61 10.84
CA GLN A 639 23.21 29.49 10.09
C GLN A 639 24.00 28.25 10.52
N GLN A 640 24.13 28.03 11.84
CA GLN A 640 24.77 26.83 12.38
C GLN A 640 24.03 25.55 11.98
N CYS A 641 22.69 25.53 12.10
CA CYS A 641 21.86 24.41 11.65
C CYS A 641 22.11 24.06 10.18
N PHE A 642 22.22 25.06 9.30
CA PHE A 642 22.50 24.81 7.88
C PHE A 642 23.92 24.28 7.67
N GLU A 643 24.92 24.79 8.40
CA GLU A 643 26.28 24.25 8.35
C GLU A 643 26.36 22.80 8.84
N ASP A 644 25.56 22.44 9.85
CA ASP A 644 25.59 21.12 10.49
C ASP A 644 24.84 20.06 9.66
N HIS A 645 23.74 20.43 8.99
CA HIS A 645 22.82 19.46 8.35
C HIS A 645 22.72 19.55 6.83
N CYS A 646 23.10 20.66 6.20
CA CYS A 646 22.99 20.78 4.74
C CYS A 646 24.12 20.07 4.04
N VAL A 647 23.77 19.22 3.06
CA VAL A 647 24.71 18.45 2.23
C VAL A 647 24.58 18.81 0.76
#